data_AF-A0A1H8FV18-F1
#
_entry.id   AF-A0A1H8FV18-F1
#
_cell.length_a   1.000
_cell.length_b   1.000
_cell.length_c   1.000
_cell.angle_alpha   90.00
_cell.angle_beta   90.00
_cell.angle_gamma   90.00
#
_symmetry.space_group_name_H-M   'P 1'
#
loop_
_entity.id
_entity.type
_entity.pdbx_description
1 polymer ?
#
loop_
_entity_poly.entity_id
_entity_poly.type
_entity_poly.pdbx_seq_one_letter_code
_entity_poly.pdbx_strand_id
1 'polypeptide(L)'
;MGLKSTLPPRAGLAPRKRLCIALLLALQAAAVMAADTSPERDALLAQARQEHDAGKRVDALAHCQAILARWPTDRDAQALNVTLLTELGASTRAGELAARLDPAPGIAERFHLGADHVAQEIRWAEGEPADPAHPYAEADRAVTDARRLVDDPLLPAELRQRAEFDLLVALDRAGRADEAVSRYDALKARGVTLPPYAGRAVADALLVKRRPKEAAALYEDAIARDPGPYDVNESEPRIGLMYAYLESGQTRKAFATIDELAAKEPQWRRVPGMRLPLQNARKVDADLNAATLREYVDMPADAYARLEPMSREAPNNAQIRRELGMVELARGWPRRAQDDFNIAGTLDRRDVGAYIGEADAARVLNDYEGVDENLAMARTLADRNGRVDRAVKAWDRERGWQFDIGTEQGKGSSPDFGDRDGTTQATVASPLIDDHWRVLALARYSTADLPEGEVRRSRVGVGIRGYARGLEAYVQALPATDRYVGKTALEAGFDWAITDHWSWAADYSTAGEDTPLRAQYYGISAKTLDTAVTWRASELTQARVGLSRDRFSDGNERTGWLANAIQRLHTAPNLTLDGGIELGGSMNSETERPYFNPRRDYSYALTGRLENLLGQFYERSVTQRIDVAVGQYAEKGFATDWMATVRYGQTILAGPGFRFGWGLGWHNQPYDGRREHRFVLDLTMHWGE
;
A
#
# COMPACT_ATOMS: atom_id res chain seq x y z
N MET A 1 -73.02 9.70 13.56
CA MET A 1 -74.27 10.49 13.41
C MET A 1 -75.40 9.49 13.22
N GLY A 2 -76.41 9.48 14.11
CA GLY A 2 -77.66 8.70 13.97
C GLY A 2 -77.64 7.27 14.54
N LEU A 3 -77.79 6.99 15.85
CA LEU A 3 -78.98 7.00 16.73
C LEU A 3 -80.00 5.85 16.55
N LYS A 4 -80.42 5.32 17.72
CA LYS A 4 -81.61 4.52 18.11
C LYS A 4 -81.43 3.00 18.01
N SER A 5 -81.24 2.26 19.10
CA SER A 5 -82.02 2.07 20.34
C SER A 5 -83.41 1.45 20.13
N THR A 6 -83.60 0.25 20.70
CA THR A 6 -84.85 -0.19 21.35
C THR A 6 -84.52 -1.28 22.38
N LEU A 7 -85.12 -1.16 23.55
CA LEU A 7 -85.09 -2.02 24.75
C LEU A 7 -86.57 -2.40 25.06
N PRO A 8 -86.87 -3.23 26.10
CA PRO A 8 -87.12 -4.67 26.14
C PRO A 8 -88.62 -5.00 26.42
N PRO A 9 -89.03 -6.21 26.87
CA PRO A 9 -89.24 -6.40 28.34
C PRO A 9 -89.10 -7.84 28.91
N ARG A 10 -88.65 -7.91 30.18
CA ARG A 10 -89.23 -8.57 31.40
C ARG A 10 -90.10 -9.83 31.22
N ALA A 11 -90.13 -10.84 32.09
CA ALA A 11 -89.53 -11.13 33.40
C ALA A 11 -89.80 -12.61 33.75
N GLY A 12 -88.97 -13.20 34.61
CA GLY A 12 -89.23 -14.48 35.28
C GLY A 12 -88.46 -14.55 36.60
N LEU A 13 -89.20 -14.62 37.70
CA LEU A 13 -88.76 -14.49 39.09
C LEU A 13 -88.01 -15.72 39.63
N ALA A 14 -86.93 -15.46 40.39
CA ALA A 14 -86.45 -16.02 41.67
C ALA A 14 -87.05 -17.35 42.23
N PRO A 15 -86.32 -18.17 43.04
CA PRO A 15 -85.44 -17.67 44.10
C PRO A 15 -84.14 -18.43 44.46
N ARG A 16 -83.27 -17.61 45.06
CA ARG A 16 -82.14 -17.87 45.96
C ARG A 16 -82.28 -19.13 46.83
N LYS A 17 -81.18 -19.89 46.91
CA LYS A 17 -80.36 -20.14 48.12
C LYS A 17 -79.51 -21.40 47.90
N ARG A 18 -78.26 -21.22 47.43
CA ARG A 18 -77.15 -22.20 47.61
C ARG A 18 -75.79 -21.76 47.00
N LEU A 19 -75.62 -20.49 46.62
CA LEU A 19 -74.42 -20.05 45.89
C LEU A 19 -73.62 -18.91 46.56
N CYS A 20 -73.73 -18.74 47.88
CA CYS A 20 -72.94 -17.74 48.62
C CYS A 20 -71.89 -18.35 49.59
N ILE A 21 -71.79 -19.68 49.69
CA ILE A 21 -70.74 -20.34 50.49
C ILE A 21 -69.59 -20.86 49.60
N ALA A 22 -69.86 -21.15 48.32
CA ALA A 22 -68.82 -21.55 47.36
C ALA A 22 -67.87 -20.40 46.98
N LEU A 23 -68.31 -19.14 47.07
CA LEU A 23 -67.48 -17.97 46.72
C LEU A 23 -66.51 -17.54 47.83
N LEU A 24 -66.73 -17.95 49.08
CA LEU A 24 -65.79 -17.68 50.18
C LEU A 24 -64.70 -18.76 50.33
N LEU A 25 -64.93 -19.97 49.82
CA LEU A 25 -63.89 -21.01 49.71
C LEU A 25 -63.06 -20.87 48.41
N ALA A 26 -63.62 -20.29 47.35
CA ALA A 26 -62.87 -19.96 46.13
C ALA A 26 -61.91 -18.77 46.31
N LEU A 27 -62.12 -17.91 47.31
CA LEU A 27 -61.23 -16.80 47.66
C LEU A 27 -60.14 -17.17 48.69
N GLN A 28 -60.24 -18.35 49.33
CA GLN A 28 -59.13 -18.91 50.13
C GLN A 28 -58.29 -19.94 49.36
N ALA A 29 -58.82 -20.55 48.29
CA ALA A 29 -58.02 -21.33 47.35
C ALA A 29 -57.11 -20.45 46.46
N ALA A 30 -57.40 -19.16 46.33
CA ALA A 30 -56.53 -18.19 45.64
C ALA A 30 -55.39 -17.64 46.53
N ALA A 31 -55.37 -17.99 47.82
CA ALA A 31 -54.33 -17.55 48.77
C ALA A 31 -53.34 -18.67 49.14
N VAL A 32 -53.46 -19.86 48.55
CA VAL A 32 -52.47 -20.95 48.62
C VAL A 32 -52.17 -21.46 47.20
N MET A 33 -51.63 -20.57 46.37
CA MET A 33 -50.74 -20.96 45.27
C MET A 33 -49.41 -20.24 45.45
N ALA A 34 -48.86 -20.36 46.65
CA ALA A 34 -47.44 -20.22 46.88
C ALA A 34 -46.82 -21.60 46.68
N ALA A 35 -45.89 -21.68 45.72
CA ALA A 35 -44.89 -22.75 45.56
C ALA A 35 -45.42 -24.20 45.41
N ASP A 36 -45.74 -24.59 44.17
CA ASP A 36 -45.64 -26.00 43.76
C ASP A 36 -44.28 -26.17 43.05
N THR A 37 -43.20 -26.26 43.84
CA THR A 37 -41.89 -26.72 43.37
C THR A 37 -41.98 -28.23 43.17
N SER A 38 -42.24 -28.68 41.93
CA SER A 38 -42.20 -30.11 41.60
C SER A 38 -40.79 -30.67 41.92
N PRO A 39 -40.65 -31.84 42.56
CA PRO A 39 -39.35 -32.50 42.77
C PRO A 39 -38.55 -32.67 41.47
N GLU A 40 -39.25 -32.74 40.34
CA GLU A 40 -38.67 -32.77 39.00
C GLU A 40 -37.96 -31.47 38.63
N ARG A 41 -38.51 -30.30 39.00
CA ARG A 41 -37.88 -28.99 38.78
C ARG A 41 -36.56 -28.89 39.52
N ASP A 42 -36.57 -29.24 40.81
CA ASP A 42 -35.38 -29.14 41.66
C ASP A 42 -34.29 -30.12 41.24
N ALA A 43 -34.67 -31.33 40.79
CA ALA A 43 -33.75 -32.30 40.21
C ALA A 43 -33.08 -31.78 38.91
N LEU A 44 -33.86 -31.22 37.99
CA LEU A 44 -33.35 -30.64 36.74
C LEU A 44 -32.43 -29.44 37.00
N LEU A 45 -32.80 -28.56 37.95
CA LEU A 45 -31.99 -27.39 38.29
C LEU A 45 -30.68 -27.81 38.97
N ALA A 46 -30.72 -28.79 39.87
CA ALA A 46 -29.52 -29.34 40.50
C ALA A 46 -28.59 -29.99 39.46
N GLN A 47 -29.15 -30.70 38.49
CA GLN A 47 -28.39 -31.28 37.38
C GLN A 47 -27.74 -30.19 36.51
N ALA A 48 -28.48 -29.15 36.13
CA ALA A 48 -27.95 -28.03 35.34
C ALA A 48 -26.79 -27.32 36.08
N ARG A 49 -26.91 -27.12 37.39
CA ARG A 49 -25.83 -26.55 38.23
C ARG A 49 -24.62 -27.49 38.31
N GLN A 50 -24.83 -28.79 38.50
CA GLN A 50 -23.75 -29.76 38.53
C GLN A 50 -23.00 -29.81 37.18
N GLU A 51 -23.71 -29.72 36.06
CA GLU A 51 -23.12 -29.68 34.73
C GLU A 51 -22.34 -28.38 34.51
N HIS A 52 -22.87 -27.24 34.98
CA HIS A 52 -22.17 -25.95 34.98
C HIS A 52 -20.86 -26.02 35.79
N ASP A 53 -20.92 -26.54 37.02
CA ASP A 53 -19.74 -26.73 37.88
C ASP A 53 -18.72 -27.71 37.28
N ALA A 54 -19.19 -28.71 36.53
CA ALA A 54 -18.36 -29.64 35.77
C ALA A 54 -17.82 -29.07 34.44
N GLY A 55 -18.13 -27.80 34.13
CA GLY A 55 -17.69 -27.10 32.93
C GLY A 55 -18.48 -27.43 31.65
N LYS A 56 -19.54 -28.24 31.74
CA LYS A 56 -20.41 -28.66 30.63
C LYS A 56 -21.49 -27.61 30.35
N ARG A 57 -21.06 -26.42 29.95
CA ARG A 57 -21.91 -25.23 29.81
C ARG A 57 -23.05 -25.40 28.81
N VAL A 58 -22.83 -26.12 27.71
CA VAL A 58 -23.87 -26.38 26.69
C VAL A 58 -24.93 -27.33 27.22
N ASP A 59 -24.53 -28.41 27.89
CA ASP A 59 -25.45 -29.37 28.51
C ASP A 59 -26.28 -28.69 29.62
N ALA A 60 -25.59 -27.90 30.47
CA ALA A 60 -26.22 -27.11 31.51
C ALA A 60 -27.24 -26.11 30.94
N LEU A 61 -26.91 -25.44 29.82
CA LEU A 61 -27.81 -24.50 29.14
C LEU A 61 -29.03 -25.24 28.58
N ALA A 62 -28.86 -26.41 27.99
CA ALA A 62 -29.96 -27.20 27.47
C ALA A 62 -30.95 -27.62 28.58
N HIS A 63 -30.45 -28.11 29.72
CA HIS A 63 -31.29 -28.43 30.87
C HIS A 63 -31.94 -27.18 31.47
N CYS A 64 -31.20 -26.08 31.57
CA CYS A 64 -31.74 -24.80 32.02
C CYS A 64 -32.87 -24.27 31.13
N GLN A 65 -32.73 -24.38 29.80
CA GLN A 65 -33.78 -24.02 28.85
C GLN A 65 -34.99 -24.95 28.92
N ALA A 66 -34.79 -26.25 29.18
CA ALA A 66 -35.89 -27.19 29.41
C ALA A 66 -36.72 -26.83 30.66
N ILE A 67 -36.07 -26.35 31.72
CA ILE A 67 -36.75 -25.81 32.91
C ILE A 67 -37.57 -24.58 32.51
N LEU A 68 -36.96 -23.60 31.81
CA LEU A 68 -37.63 -22.37 31.41
C LEU A 68 -38.79 -22.57 30.42
N ALA A 69 -38.76 -23.64 29.62
CA ALA A 69 -39.87 -24.00 28.74
C ALA A 69 -41.12 -24.46 29.51
N ARG A 70 -40.93 -25.08 30.68
CA ARG A 70 -42.00 -25.62 31.53
C ARG A 70 -42.41 -24.67 32.66
N TRP A 71 -41.44 -23.95 33.21
CA TRP A 71 -41.59 -22.95 34.27
C TRP A 71 -40.94 -21.62 33.86
N PRO A 72 -41.61 -20.82 33.00
CA PRO A 72 -41.01 -19.61 32.43
C PRO A 72 -40.66 -18.52 33.45
N THR A 73 -41.29 -18.53 34.63
CA THR A 73 -41.07 -17.57 35.72
C THR A 73 -40.12 -18.09 36.80
N ASP A 74 -39.42 -19.18 36.55
CA ASP A 74 -38.47 -19.75 37.50
C ASP A 74 -37.23 -18.87 37.66
N ARG A 75 -37.10 -18.22 38.82
CA ARG A 75 -36.05 -17.22 39.06
C ARG A 75 -34.64 -17.80 39.01
N ASP A 76 -34.43 -18.99 39.59
CA ASP A 76 -33.11 -19.61 39.62
C ASP A 76 -32.67 -20.06 38.22
N ALA A 77 -33.59 -20.61 37.43
CA ALA A 77 -33.31 -21.00 36.06
C ALA A 77 -33.13 -19.77 35.15
N GLN A 78 -33.86 -18.69 35.38
CA GLN A 78 -33.65 -17.45 34.62
C GLN A 78 -32.26 -16.86 34.90
N ALA A 79 -31.84 -16.81 36.17
CA ALA A 79 -30.51 -16.34 36.56
C ALA A 79 -29.40 -17.25 36.00
N LEU A 80 -29.52 -18.57 36.17
CA LEU A 80 -28.56 -19.53 35.64
C LEU A 80 -28.47 -19.46 34.11
N ASN A 81 -29.58 -19.26 33.41
CA ASN A 81 -29.61 -19.08 31.96
C ASN A 81 -28.85 -17.82 31.52
N VAL A 82 -28.99 -16.71 32.25
CA VAL A 82 -28.19 -15.49 31.99
C VAL A 82 -26.70 -15.78 32.19
N THR A 83 -26.30 -16.41 33.29
CA THR A 83 -24.89 -16.77 33.55
C THR A 83 -24.33 -17.66 32.45
N LEU A 84 -25.03 -18.74 32.09
CA LEU A 84 -24.59 -19.68 31.06
C LEU A 84 -24.49 -19.02 29.68
N LEU A 85 -25.43 -18.14 29.34
CA LEU A 85 -25.37 -17.38 28.09
C LEU A 85 -24.17 -16.43 28.06
N THR A 86 -23.87 -15.74 29.16
CA THR A 86 -22.67 -14.90 29.27
C THR A 86 -21.39 -15.73 29.12
N GLU A 87 -21.28 -16.85 29.81
CA GLU A 87 -20.10 -17.74 29.72
C GLU A 87 -19.91 -18.38 28.33
N LEU A 88 -21.00 -18.57 27.59
CA LEU A 88 -20.97 -19.09 26.22
C LEU A 88 -20.79 -17.98 25.17
N GLY A 89 -20.63 -16.72 25.58
CA GLY A 89 -20.42 -15.58 24.68
C GLY A 89 -21.70 -15.04 24.02
N ALA A 90 -22.88 -15.49 24.46
CA ALA A 90 -24.18 -14.95 24.04
C ALA A 90 -24.58 -13.70 24.84
N SER A 91 -23.63 -12.78 25.04
CA SER A 91 -23.72 -11.63 25.95
C SER A 91 -24.89 -10.69 25.63
N THR A 92 -25.20 -10.47 24.35
CA THR A 92 -26.36 -9.65 23.94
C THR A 92 -27.67 -10.23 24.47
N ARG A 93 -27.87 -11.55 24.29
CA ARG A 93 -29.07 -12.24 24.77
C ARG A 93 -29.09 -12.34 26.29
N ALA A 94 -27.94 -12.56 26.92
CA ALA A 94 -27.81 -12.54 28.37
C ALA A 94 -28.25 -11.19 28.94
N GLY A 95 -27.81 -10.07 28.35
CA GLY A 95 -28.22 -8.71 28.76
C GLY A 95 -29.73 -8.46 28.62
N GLU A 96 -30.32 -8.85 27.48
CA GLU A 96 -31.78 -8.73 27.26
C GLU A 96 -32.61 -9.47 28.32
N LEU A 97 -32.14 -10.66 28.72
CA LEU A 97 -32.80 -11.50 29.72
C LEU A 97 -32.53 -11.00 31.13
N ALA A 98 -31.32 -10.53 31.41
CA ALA A 98 -30.93 -9.96 32.70
C ALA A 98 -31.78 -8.74 33.08
N ALA A 99 -32.14 -7.90 32.10
CA ALA A 99 -33.03 -6.75 32.30
C ALA A 99 -34.45 -7.13 32.76
N ARG A 100 -34.83 -8.41 32.65
CA ARG A 100 -36.15 -8.94 33.04
C ARG A 100 -36.12 -9.79 34.31
N LEU A 101 -34.95 -9.95 34.94
CA LEU A 101 -34.82 -10.72 36.19
C LEU A 101 -35.53 -10.00 37.36
N ASP A 102 -36.08 -10.80 38.27
CA ASP A 102 -36.69 -10.35 39.51
C ASP A 102 -36.16 -11.17 40.71
N PRO A 103 -35.36 -10.57 41.62
CA PRO A 103 -34.98 -9.17 41.63
C PRO A 103 -34.04 -8.81 40.47
N ALA A 104 -34.08 -7.54 40.06
CA ALA A 104 -33.19 -7.02 39.03
C ALA A 104 -31.71 -7.19 39.45
N PRO A 105 -30.78 -7.41 38.49
CA PRO A 105 -29.37 -7.59 38.79
C PRO A 105 -28.80 -6.42 39.57
N GLY A 106 -27.85 -6.68 40.46
CA GLY A 106 -27.15 -5.63 41.22
C GLY A 106 -26.38 -4.68 40.30
N ILE A 107 -26.00 -3.49 40.80
CA ILE A 107 -25.25 -2.49 40.00
C ILE A 107 -23.98 -3.10 39.38
N ALA A 108 -23.17 -3.80 40.19
CA ALA A 108 -21.93 -4.43 39.71
C ALA A 108 -22.20 -5.50 38.65
N GLU A 109 -23.20 -6.35 38.83
CA GLU A 109 -23.59 -7.40 37.89
C GLU A 109 -24.04 -6.80 36.54
N ARG A 110 -24.80 -5.70 36.56
CA ARG A 110 -25.16 -4.98 35.33
C ARG A 110 -23.93 -4.45 34.58
N PHE A 111 -22.94 -3.93 35.30
CA PHE A 111 -21.69 -3.47 34.68
C PHE A 111 -20.82 -4.60 34.15
N HIS A 112 -20.81 -5.77 34.80
CA HIS A 112 -20.15 -6.96 34.27
C HIS A 112 -20.79 -7.42 32.96
N LEU A 113 -22.12 -7.56 32.94
CA LEU A 113 -22.86 -7.93 31.73
C LEU A 113 -22.66 -6.90 30.60
N GLY A 114 -22.64 -5.60 30.95
CA GLY A 114 -22.33 -4.53 30.00
C GLY A 114 -20.91 -4.64 29.43
N ALA A 115 -19.91 -4.90 30.27
CA ALA A 115 -18.53 -5.08 29.84
C ALA A 115 -18.36 -6.33 28.95
N ASP A 116 -19.00 -7.45 29.29
CA ASP A 116 -18.95 -8.67 28.50
C ASP A 116 -19.70 -8.54 27.16
N HIS A 117 -20.74 -7.71 27.11
CA HIS A 117 -21.41 -7.34 25.87
C HIS A 117 -20.51 -6.49 24.97
N VAL A 118 -19.92 -5.42 25.50
CA VAL A 118 -18.97 -4.57 24.76
C VAL A 118 -17.78 -5.39 24.24
N ALA A 119 -17.21 -6.27 25.07
CA ALA A 119 -16.12 -7.14 24.65
C ALA A 119 -16.53 -8.09 23.50
N GLN A 120 -17.79 -8.54 23.48
CA GLN A 120 -18.32 -9.33 22.38
C GLN A 120 -18.50 -8.51 21.10
N GLU A 121 -19.00 -7.27 21.21
CA GLU A 121 -19.12 -6.37 20.06
C GLU A 121 -17.76 -6.05 19.44
N ILE A 122 -16.73 -5.80 20.26
CA ILE A 122 -15.35 -5.58 19.80
C ILE A 122 -14.84 -6.79 19.01
N ARG A 123 -15.08 -8.02 19.50
CA ARG A 123 -14.70 -9.25 18.78
C ARG A 123 -15.46 -9.41 17.47
N TRP A 124 -16.76 -9.08 17.44
CA TRP A 124 -17.54 -9.14 16.20
C TRP A 124 -17.13 -8.08 15.19
N ALA A 125 -16.64 -6.92 15.64
CA ALA A 125 -16.14 -5.85 14.78
C ALA A 125 -14.84 -6.21 14.03
N GLU A 126 -14.14 -7.28 14.42
CA GLU A 126 -13.01 -7.84 13.66
C GLU A 126 -13.46 -8.74 12.49
N GLY A 127 -14.71 -9.21 12.52
CA GLY A 127 -15.29 -10.01 11.46
C GLY A 127 -15.62 -9.20 10.21
N GLU A 128 -16.15 -9.89 9.20
CA GLU A 128 -16.60 -9.22 7.97
C GLU A 128 -17.78 -8.28 8.27
N PRO A 129 -17.77 -7.05 7.73
CA PRO A 129 -18.85 -6.10 7.94
C PRO A 129 -20.15 -6.61 7.30
N ALA A 130 -21.30 -6.35 7.93
CA ALA A 130 -22.59 -6.77 7.39
C ALA A 130 -22.92 -6.02 6.09
N ASP A 131 -22.48 -4.78 5.97
CA ASP A 131 -22.54 -3.96 4.76
C ASP A 131 -21.13 -3.47 4.38
N PRO A 132 -20.53 -4.01 3.31
CA PRO A 132 -19.21 -3.59 2.85
C PRO A 132 -19.10 -2.09 2.50
N ALA A 133 -20.21 -1.40 2.21
CA ALA A 133 -20.21 0.05 1.96
C ALA A 133 -20.13 0.88 3.25
N HIS A 134 -20.33 0.25 4.42
CA HIS A 134 -20.19 0.85 5.74
C HIS A 134 -19.26 -0.02 6.61
N PRO A 135 -17.98 -0.18 6.21
CA PRO A 135 -17.08 -1.21 6.74
C PRO A 135 -16.74 -1.07 8.24
N TYR A 136 -17.02 0.08 8.86
CA TYR A 136 -16.73 0.35 10.27
C TYR A 136 -17.99 0.49 11.15
N ALA A 137 -19.19 0.19 10.64
CA ALA A 137 -20.44 0.45 11.38
C ALA A 137 -20.52 -0.32 12.71
N GLU A 138 -20.13 -1.60 12.71
CA GLU A 138 -20.08 -2.45 13.90
C GLU A 138 -18.98 -2.00 14.87
N ALA A 139 -17.80 -1.65 14.35
CA ALA A 139 -16.70 -1.15 15.16
C ALA A 139 -17.03 0.19 15.83
N ASP A 140 -17.69 1.11 15.11
CA ASP A 140 -18.14 2.40 15.65
C ASP A 140 -19.23 2.23 16.72
N ARG A 141 -20.10 1.23 16.57
CA ARG A 141 -21.06 0.85 17.61
C ARG A 141 -20.34 0.37 18.87
N ALA A 142 -19.38 -0.55 18.71
CA ALA A 142 -18.57 -1.05 19.82
C ALA A 142 -17.83 0.08 20.55
N VAL A 143 -17.26 1.06 19.83
CA VAL A 143 -16.65 2.26 20.42
C VAL A 143 -17.67 3.09 21.20
N THR A 144 -18.87 3.28 20.65
CA THR A 144 -19.93 4.07 21.28
C THR A 144 -20.38 3.44 22.60
N ASP A 145 -20.58 2.13 22.61
CA ASP A 145 -21.04 1.41 23.79
C ASP A 145 -19.92 1.22 24.82
N ALA A 146 -18.68 0.98 24.39
CA ALA A 146 -17.49 1.00 25.25
C ALA A 146 -17.30 2.36 25.94
N ARG A 147 -17.48 3.46 25.19
CA ARG A 147 -17.38 4.82 25.76
C ARG A 147 -18.49 5.08 26.77
N ARG A 148 -19.73 4.70 26.46
CA ARG A 148 -20.86 4.85 27.39
C ARG A 148 -20.59 4.11 28.70
N LEU A 149 -20.01 2.92 28.62
CA LEU A 149 -19.63 2.13 29.80
C LEU A 149 -18.57 2.86 30.63
N VAL A 150 -17.47 3.31 30.00
CA VAL A 150 -16.36 4.01 30.65
C VAL A 150 -16.80 5.32 31.30
N ASP A 151 -17.68 6.08 30.65
CA ASP A 151 -18.11 7.40 31.11
C ASP A 151 -19.21 7.33 32.18
N ASP A 152 -19.77 6.13 32.47
CA ASP A 152 -20.79 5.97 33.49
C ASP A 152 -20.22 6.26 34.90
N PRO A 153 -20.78 7.23 35.65
CA PRO A 153 -20.29 7.56 36.99
C PRO A 153 -20.51 6.44 38.01
N LEU A 154 -21.44 5.52 37.76
CA LEU A 154 -21.73 4.37 38.62
C LEU A 154 -20.81 3.17 38.35
N LEU A 155 -20.00 3.20 37.28
CA LEU A 155 -19.06 2.11 36.97
C LEU A 155 -18.05 1.92 38.12
N PRO A 156 -17.97 0.73 38.74
CA PRO A 156 -17.03 0.44 39.81
C PRO A 156 -15.59 0.75 39.41
N ALA A 157 -14.80 1.30 40.34
CA ALA A 157 -13.42 1.70 40.08
C ALA A 157 -12.55 0.54 39.56
N GLU A 158 -12.79 -0.68 40.06
CA GLU A 158 -12.07 -1.91 39.65
C GLU A 158 -12.35 -2.30 38.19
N LEU A 159 -13.56 -2.04 37.68
CA LEU A 159 -13.93 -2.33 36.29
C LEU A 159 -13.57 -1.19 35.32
N ARG A 160 -13.46 0.04 35.83
CA ARG A 160 -13.17 1.22 35.02
C ARG A 160 -11.88 1.10 34.22
N GLN A 161 -10.83 0.56 34.84
CA GLN A 161 -9.55 0.40 34.16
C GLN A 161 -9.62 -0.64 33.03
N ARG A 162 -10.30 -1.77 33.24
CA ARG A 162 -10.54 -2.78 32.19
C ARG A 162 -11.38 -2.21 31.06
N ALA A 163 -12.45 -1.48 31.37
CA ALA A 163 -13.30 -0.84 30.36
C ALA A 163 -12.52 0.19 29.51
N GLU A 164 -11.60 0.95 30.11
CA GLU A 164 -10.70 1.85 29.36
C GLU A 164 -9.76 1.09 28.42
N PHE A 165 -9.27 -0.09 28.82
CA PHE A 165 -8.45 -0.94 27.94
C PHE A 165 -9.27 -1.52 26.79
N ASP A 166 -10.49 -1.98 27.05
CA ASP A 166 -11.39 -2.50 26.02
C ASP A 166 -11.79 -1.38 25.03
N LEU A 167 -11.97 -0.15 25.52
CA LEU A 167 -12.18 1.02 24.66
C LEU A 167 -10.98 1.30 23.73
N LEU A 168 -9.73 1.10 24.18
CA LEU A 168 -8.55 1.22 23.29
C LEU A 168 -8.61 0.21 22.15
N VAL A 169 -9.00 -1.02 22.45
CA VAL A 169 -9.16 -2.08 21.43
C VAL A 169 -10.30 -1.72 20.48
N ALA A 170 -11.44 -1.27 20.99
CA ALA A 170 -12.57 -0.81 20.16
C ALA A 170 -12.16 0.31 19.20
N LEU A 171 -11.38 1.29 19.69
CA LEU A 171 -10.90 2.41 18.89
C LEU A 171 -9.96 1.97 17.77
N ASP A 172 -9.06 1.01 18.05
CA ASP A 172 -8.19 0.43 17.05
C ASP A 172 -8.99 -0.29 15.94
N ARG A 173 -9.94 -1.17 16.31
CA ARG A 173 -10.82 -1.85 15.34
C ARG A 173 -11.66 -0.88 14.49
N ALA A 174 -12.04 0.27 15.05
CA ALA A 174 -12.77 1.30 14.33
C ALA A 174 -11.89 2.22 13.47
N GLY A 175 -10.58 1.98 13.40
CA GLY A 175 -9.62 2.81 12.67
C GLY A 175 -9.42 4.20 13.30
N ARG A 176 -9.73 4.37 14.59
CA ARG A 176 -9.70 5.65 15.31
C ARG A 176 -8.38 5.87 16.05
N ALA A 177 -7.28 5.71 15.32
CA ALA A 177 -5.92 5.74 15.86
C ALA A 177 -5.58 7.03 16.62
N ASP A 178 -6.09 8.19 16.19
CA ASP A 178 -5.88 9.47 16.87
C ASP A 178 -6.37 9.45 18.33
N GLU A 179 -7.57 8.91 18.55
CA GLU A 179 -8.14 8.84 19.89
C GLU A 179 -7.48 7.75 20.73
N ALA A 180 -7.20 6.58 20.13
CA ALA A 180 -6.52 5.49 20.83
C ALA A 180 -5.14 5.94 21.35
N VAL A 181 -4.36 6.63 20.52
CA VAL A 181 -3.04 7.15 20.90
C VAL A 181 -3.16 8.25 21.96
N SER A 182 -4.13 9.16 21.84
CA SER A 182 -4.34 10.21 22.85
C SER A 182 -4.69 9.63 24.23
N ARG A 183 -5.57 8.63 24.28
CA ARG A 183 -5.92 7.91 25.52
C ARG A 183 -4.74 7.13 26.09
N TYR A 184 -3.97 6.47 25.23
CA TYR A 184 -2.74 5.79 25.64
C TYR A 184 -1.73 6.75 26.26
N ASP A 185 -1.46 7.89 25.63
CA ASP A 185 -0.51 8.87 26.17
C ASP A 185 -0.95 9.39 27.56
N ALA A 186 -2.27 9.55 27.79
CA ALA A 186 -2.82 9.90 29.10
C ALA A 186 -2.71 8.76 30.15
N LEU A 187 -2.85 7.50 29.74
CA LEU A 187 -2.62 6.34 30.61
C LEU A 187 -1.13 6.21 30.96
N LYS A 188 -0.24 6.37 29.98
CA LYS A 188 1.22 6.35 30.14
C LYS A 188 1.69 7.45 31.10
N ALA A 189 1.15 8.67 30.97
CA ALA A 189 1.46 9.79 31.88
C ALA A 189 1.06 9.51 33.35
N ARG A 190 0.05 8.67 33.58
CA ARG A 190 -0.37 8.21 34.91
C ARG A 190 0.42 6.98 35.40
N GLY A 191 1.36 6.47 34.63
CA GLY A 191 2.12 5.26 34.96
C GLY A 191 1.31 3.97 34.85
N VAL A 192 0.20 3.97 34.09
CA VAL A 192 -0.62 2.77 33.88
C VAL A 192 0.07 1.83 32.90
N THR A 193 0.28 0.58 33.31
CA THR A 193 0.78 -0.48 32.44
C THR A 193 -0.38 -1.15 31.71
N LEU A 194 -0.30 -1.30 30.39
CA LEU A 194 -1.33 -1.95 29.60
C LEU A 194 -1.22 -3.48 29.69
N PRO A 195 -2.32 -4.24 29.73
CA PRO A 195 -2.29 -5.69 29.49
C PRO A 195 -1.87 -5.99 28.04
N PRO A 196 -1.37 -7.21 27.73
CA PRO A 196 -0.83 -7.52 26.40
C PRO A 196 -1.81 -7.25 25.25
N TYR A 197 -3.08 -7.62 25.40
CA TYR A 197 -4.09 -7.44 24.35
C TYR A 197 -4.33 -5.96 23.99
N ALA A 198 -4.42 -5.08 25.00
CA ALA A 198 -4.58 -3.64 24.79
C ALA A 198 -3.26 -2.99 24.30
N GLY A 199 -2.11 -3.51 24.75
CA GLY A 199 -0.80 -3.08 24.26
C GLY A 199 -0.62 -3.31 22.76
N ARG A 200 -1.09 -4.46 22.24
CA ARG A 200 -1.09 -4.78 20.79
C ARG A 200 -1.95 -3.79 20.00
N ALA A 201 -3.20 -3.57 20.40
CA ALA A 201 -4.09 -2.62 19.74
C ALA A 201 -3.55 -1.18 19.73
N VAL A 202 -2.92 -0.75 20.83
CA VAL A 202 -2.25 0.56 20.87
C VAL A 202 -1.03 0.60 19.96
N ALA A 203 -0.27 -0.50 19.85
CA ALA A 203 0.87 -0.58 18.95
C ALA A 203 0.45 -0.42 17.48
N ASP A 204 -0.67 -1.01 17.07
CA ASP A 204 -1.27 -0.79 15.74
C ASP A 204 -1.63 0.67 15.50
N ALA A 205 -2.36 1.29 16.43
CA ALA A 205 -2.68 2.71 16.36
C ALA A 205 -1.41 3.59 16.28
N LEU A 206 -0.33 3.23 16.99
CA LEU A 206 0.95 3.95 16.93
C LEU A 206 1.62 3.82 15.54
N LEU A 207 1.51 2.69 14.86
CA LEU A 207 1.99 2.55 13.46
C LEU A 207 1.21 3.47 12.53
N VAL A 208 -0.13 3.49 12.64
CA VAL A 208 -0.98 4.43 11.89
C VAL A 208 -0.58 5.89 12.15
N LYS A 209 -0.21 6.21 13.40
CA LYS A 209 0.26 7.56 13.80
C LYS A 209 1.75 7.80 13.57
N ARG A 210 2.44 6.92 12.85
CA ARG A 210 3.85 7.05 12.48
C ARG A 210 4.83 7.11 13.67
N ARG A 211 4.54 6.35 14.73
CA ARG A 211 5.38 6.18 15.94
C ARG A 211 5.95 4.74 16.04
N PRO A 212 6.67 4.24 15.02
CA PRO A 212 7.00 2.81 14.91
C PRO A 212 7.96 2.30 15.99
N LYS A 213 8.85 3.16 16.53
CA LYS A 213 9.75 2.76 17.64
C LYS A 213 8.98 2.48 18.93
N GLU A 214 7.94 3.26 19.21
CA GLU A 214 7.08 3.02 20.40
C GLU A 214 6.17 1.82 20.18
N ALA A 215 5.64 1.64 18.95
CA ALA A 215 4.89 0.44 18.59
C ALA A 215 5.72 -0.84 18.78
N ALA A 216 6.98 -0.85 18.30
CA ALA A 216 7.87 -1.99 18.46
C ALA A 216 8.08 -2.36 19.94
N ALA A 217 8.29 -1.37 20.81
CA ALA A 217 8.47 -1.60 22.24
C ALA A 217 7.20 -2.19 22.91
N LEU A 218 6.00 -1.71 22.52
CA LEU A 218 4.75 -2.28 23.03
C LEU A 218 4.52 -3.71 22.54
N TYR A 219 4.86 -3.99 21.28
CA TYR A 219 4.78 -5.34 20.73
C TYR A 219 5.75 -6.31 21.42
N GLU A 220 7.02 -5.91 21.58
CA GLU A 220 8.04 -6.68 22.32
C GLU A 220 7.57 -7.01 23.73
N ASP A 221 7.04 -6.03 24.48
CA ASP A 221 6.53 -6.22 25.83
C ASP A 221 5.28 -7.10 25.88
N ALA A 222 4.32 -6.91 24.97
CA ALA A 222 3.12 -7.74 24.89
C ALA A 222 3.44 -9.20 24.57
N ILE A 223 4.41 -9.47 23.69
CA ILE A 223 4.85 -10.83 23.34
C ILE A 223 5.66 -11.45 24.48
N ALA A 224 6.47 -10.67 25.19
CA ALA A 224 7.24 -11.17 26.34
C ALA A 224 6.33 -11.60 27.50
N ARG A 225 5.24 -10.86 27.75
CA ARG A 225 4.27 -11.16 28.82
C ARG A 225 3.25 -12.23 28.42
N ASP A 226 2.97 -12.37 27.13
CA ASP A 226 2.09 -13.38 26.58
C ASP A 226 2.71 -13.93 25.27
N PRO A 227 3.53 -15.00 25.35
CA PRO A 227 4.27 -15.52 24.20
C PRO A 227 3.43 -16.38 23.23
N GLY A 228 2.17 -16.67 23.56
CA GLY A 228 1.30 -17.59 22.83
C GLY A 228 1.40 -19.05 23.28
N PRO A 229 0.76 -19.99 22.55
CA PRO A 229 0.08 -19.80 21.26
C PRO A 229 -1.18 -18.93 21.39
N TYR A 230 -1.46 -18.13 20.36
CA TYR A 230 -2.64 -17.28 20.29
C TYR A 230 -3.79 -18.00 19.57
N ASP A 231 -5.04 -17.58 19.80
CA ASP A 231 -6.21 -18.18 19.15
C ASP A 231 -6.20 -17.95 17.63
N VAL A 232 -6.78 -18.87 16.84
CA VAL A 232 -6.77 -18.75 15.37
C VAL A 232 -7.47 -17.47 14.88
N ASN A 233 -8.41 -16.93 15.65
CA ASN A 233 -9.12 -15.70 15.32
C ASN A 233 -8.41 -14.44 15.85
N GLU A 234 -7.30 -14.58 16.59
CA GLU A 234 -6.48 -13.46 17.05
C GLU A 234 -5.33 -13.19 16.08
N SER A 235 -5.09 -11.92 15.78
CA SER A 235 -3.93 -11.46 15.03
C SER A 235 -2.61 -11.92 15.67
N GLU A 236 -1.66 -12.38 14.84
CA GLU A 236 -0.32 -12.73 15.28
C GLU A 236 0.52 -11.46 15.51
N PRO A 237 0.84 -11.08 16.77
CA PRO A 237 1.50 -9.81 17.08
C PRO A 237 2.91 -9.70 16.52
N ARG A 238 3.56 -10.84 16.18
CA ARG A 238 4.87 -10.83 15.53
C ARG A 238 4.84 -10.23 14.12
N ILE A 239 3.67 -10.28 13.44
CA ILE A 239 3.49 -9.60 12.14
C ILE A 239 3.48 -8.09 12.35
N GLY A 240 2.70 -7.58 13.32
CA GLY A 240 2.72 -6.15 13.67
C GLY A 240 4.10 -5.66 14.13
N LEU A 241 4.82 -6.48 14.89
CA LEU A 241 6.21 -6.21 15.30
C LEU A 241 7.16 -6.12 14.09
N MET A 242 7.01 -7.00 13.10
CA MET A 242 7.79 -6.94 11.86
C MET A 242 7.58 -5.59 11.16
N TYR A 243 6.33 -5.14 11.01
CA TYR A 243 6.02 -3.82 10.43
C TYR A 243 6.63 -2.68 11.25
N ALA A 244 6.55 -2.74 12.57
CA ALA A 244 7.16 -1.74 13.45
C ALA A 244 8.69 -1.69 13.32
N TYR A 245 9.34 -2.84 13.15
CA TYR A 245 10.77 -2.89 12.84
C TYR A 245 11.08 -2.31 11.46
N LEU A 246 10.30 -2.66 10.44
CA LEU A 246 10.49 -2.13 9.08
C LEU A 246 10.38 -0.60 9.06
N GLU A 247 9.28 -0.06 9.59
CA GLU A 247 9.01 1.39 9.61
C GLU A 247 9.97 2.17 10.51
N SER A 248 10.62 1.51 11.48
CA SER A 248 11.68 2.12 12.30
C SER A 248 13.10 1.96 11.74
N GLY A 249 13.25 1.40 10.53
CA GLY A 249 14.53 1.18 9.86
C GLY A 249 15.34 0.00 10.42
N GLN A 250 14.72 -0.85 11.25
CA GLN A 250 15.34 -2.05 11.83
C GLN A 250 15.13 -3.28 10.93
N THR A 251 15.43 -3.16 9.64
CA THR A 251 15.14 -4.16 8.60
C THR A 251 15.62 -5.58 8.95
N ARG A 252 16.83 -5.72 9.52
CA ARG A 252 17.33 -7.04 9.95
C ARG A 252 16.44 -7.71 11.00
N LYS A 253 15.90 -6.94 11.95
CA LYS A 253 14.97 -7.48 12.95
C LYS A 253 13.63 -7.85 12.34
N ALA A 254 13.15 -7.06 11.37
CA ALA A 254 11.92 -7.39 10.62
C ALA A 254 12.04 -8.75 9.93
N PHE A 255 13.13 -8.97 9.17
CA PHE A 255 13.41 -10.25 8.52
C PHE A 255 13.52 -11.40 9.52
N ALA A 256 14.32 -11.24 10.58
CA ALA A 256 14.47 -12.27 11.59
C ALA A 256 13.13 -12.66 12.23
N THR A 257 12.29 -11.68 12.55
CA THR A 257 10.99 -11.90 13.21
C THR A 257 10.03 -12.69 12.30
N ILE A 258 9.89 -12.28 11.04
CA ILE A 258 8.90 -12.91 10.15
C ILE A 258 9.38 -14.25 9.60
N ASP A 259 10.67 -14.39 9.26
CA ASP A 259 11.21 -15.65 8.77
C ASP A 259 11.23 -16.71 9.88
N GLU A 260 11.48 -16.32 11.14
CA GLU A 260 11.37 -17.23 12.29
C GLU A 260 9.91 -17.67 12.54
N LEU A 261 8.94 -16.75 12.44
CA LEU A 261 7.52 -17.09 12.55
C LEU A 261 7.10 -18.05 11.43
N ALA A 262 7.41 -17.72 10.18
CA ALA A 262 7.06 -18.52 9.01
C ALA A 262 7.67 -19.94 9.06
N ALA A 263 8.88 -20.07 9.61
CA ALA A 263 9.53 -21.37 9.79
C ALA A 263 8.92 -22.22 10.92
N LYS A 264 8.39 -21.59 11.97
CA LYS A 264 7.81 -22.29 13.13
C LYS A 264 6.35 -22.68 12.95
N GLU A 265 5.58 -21.90 12.19
CA GLU A 265 4.16 -22.18 11.96
C GLU A 265 4.00 -23.49 11.14
N PRO A 266 3.28 -24.50 11.66
CA PRO A 266 3.07 -25.74 10.93
C PRO A 266 2.07 -25.52 9.79
N GLN A 267 2.27 -26.15 8.63
CA GLN A 267 1.31 -26.11 7.52
C GLN A 267 -0.07 -26.68 7.91
N TRP A 268 -0.08 -27.66 8.81
CA TRP A 268 -1.26 -28.42 9.19
C TRP A 268 -1.47 -28.38 10.70
N ARG A 269 -2.67 -28.01 11.13
CA ARG A 269 -3.09 -28.04 12.53
C ARG A 269 -3.79 -29.35 12.86
N ARG A 270 -3.45 -29.96 14.00
CA ARG A 270 -4.14 -31.15 14.53
C ARG A 270 -5.07 -30.73 15.65
N VAL A 271 -6.37 -31.00 15.48
CA VAL A 271 -7.38 -30.75 16.52
C VAL A 271 -7.78 -32.09 17.15
N PRO A 272 -7.71 -32.24 18.48
CA PRO A 272 -8.16 -33.45 19.17
C PRO A 272 -9.59 -33.83 18.76
N GLY A 273 -9.80 -35.10 18.41
CA GLY A 273 -11.10 -35.60 17.95
C GLY A 273 -11.34 -35.49 16.43
N MET A 274 -10.54 -34.72 15.68
CA MET A 274 -10.59 -34.70 14.21
C MET A 274 -9.61 -35.68 13.59
N ARG A 275 -10.08 -36.52 12.66
CA ARG A 275 -9.24 -37.51 11.94
C ARG A 275 -8.28 -36.87 10.94
N LEU A 276 -8.72 -35.84 10.23
CA LEU A 276 -7.93 -35.14 9.22
C LEU A 276 -7.32 -33.88 9.83
N PRO A 277 -6.08 -33.51 9.46
CA PRO A 277 -5.54 -32.21 9.84
C PRO A 277 -6.33 -31.09 9.16
N LEU A 278 -6.40 -29.95 9.83
CA LEU A 278 -6.94 -28.70 9.27
C LEU A 278 -5.80 -27.89 8.66
N GLN A 279 -6.09 -27.15 7.59
CA GLN A 279 -5.18 -26.15 7.07
C GLN A 279 -4.90 -25.08 8.14
N ASN A 280 -3.68 -24.59 8.22
CA ASN A 280 -3.30 -23.52 9.15
C ASN A 280 -3.25 -22.17 8.42
N ALA A 281 -4.27 -21.33 8.59
CA ALA A 281 -4.31 -19.98 8.01
C ALA A 281 -3.09 -19.13 8.45
N ARG A 282 -2.63 -19.28 9.70
CA ARG A 282 -1.46 -18.57 10.23
C ARG A 282 -0.18 -18.84 9.47
N LYS A 283 -0.04 -20.05 8.90
CA LYS A 283 1.11 -20.38 8.04
C LYS A 283 1.08 -19.56 6.76
N VAL A 284 -0.11 -19.44 6.15
CA VAL A 284 -0.30 -18.62 4.96
C VAL A 284 -0.02 -17.15 5.28
N ASP A 285 -0.53 -16.64 6.39
CA ASP A 285 -0.30 -15.24 6.82
C ASP A 285 1.18 -14.95 7.05
N ALA A 286 1.90 -15.85 7.73
CA ALA A 286 3.32 -15.69 8.00
C ALA A 286 4.16 -15.76 6.71
N ASP A 287 3.88 -16.71 5.81
CA ASP A 287 4.59 -16.84 4.54
C ASP A 287 4.34 -15.65 3.61
N LEU A 288 3.09 -15.18 3.57
CA LEU A 288 2.69 -14.02 2.77
C LEU A 288 3.38 -12.77 3.28
N ASN A 289 3.36 -12.48 4.59
CA ASN A 289 4.07 -11.33 5.15
C ASN A 289 5.60 -11.45 4.99
N ALA A 290 6.17 -12.66 5.02
CA ALA A 290 7.58 -12.86 4.71
C ALA A 290 7.91 -12.50 3.25
N ALA A 291 7.00 -12.76 2.31
CA ALA A 291 7.14 -12.34 0.92
C ALA A 291 6.93 -10.84 0.73
N THR A 292 5.85 -10.27 1.29
CA THR A 292 5.56 -8.83 1.19
C THR A 292 6.65 -7.96 1.83
N LEU A 293 7.29 -8.39 2.93
CA LEU A 293 8.45 -7.69 3.50
C LEU A 293 9.57 -7.51 2.46
N ARG A 294 9.81 -8.51 1.61
CA ARG A 294 10.85 -8.46 0.57
C ARG A 294 10.49 -7.51 -0.55
N GLU A 295 9.22 -7.42 -0.91
CA GLU A 295 8.73 -6.41 -1.85
C GLU A 295 8.98 -4.99 -1.31
N TYR A 296 8.65 -4.72 -0.04
CA TYR A 296 8.87 -3.40 0.57
C TYR A 296 10.33 -2.94 0.68
N VAL A 297 11.30 -3.84 0.56
CA VAL A 297 12.73 -3.51 0.60
C VAL A 297 13.43 -3.68 -0.76
N ASP A 298 12.66 -3.59 -1.85
CA ASP A 298 13.13 -3.67 -3.24
C ASP A 298 13.81 -5.01 -3.58
N MET A 299 13.22 -6.11 -3.10
CA MET A 299 13.64 -7.48 -3.40
C MET A 299 12.52 -8.30 -4.11
N PRO A 300 11.94 -7.81 -5.22
CA PRO A 300 10.78 -8.44 -5.85
C PRO A 300 11.09 -9.85 -6.42
N ALA A 301 12.32 -10.16 -6.84
CA ALA A 301 12.70 -11.51 -7.24
C ALA A 301 12.53 -12.56 -6.12
N ASP A 302 12.93 -12.24 -4.88
CA ASP A 302 12.80 -13.15 -3.72
C ASP A 302 11.33 -13.26 -3.29
N ALA A 303 10.60 -12.13 -3.28
CA ALA A 303 9.16 -12.13 -3.04
C ALA A 303 8.40 -13.02 -4.05
N TYR A 304 8.73 -12.89 -5.34
CA TYR A 304 8.12 -13.67 -6.41
C TYR A 304 8.37 -15.17 -6.27
N ALA A 305 9.62 -15.55 -5.95
CA ALA A 305 10.01 -16.94 -5.75
C ALA A 305 9.24 -17.63 -4.60
N ARG A 306 8.69 -16.84 -3.67
CA ARG A 306 7.85 -17.32 -2.57
C ARG A 306 6.36 -17.39 -2.95
N LEU A 307 5.85 -16.34 -3.59
CA LEU A 307 4.42 -16.19 -3.89
C LEU A 307 3.97 -17.04 -5.08
N GLU A 308 4.80 -17.22 -6.11
CA GLU A 308 4.40 -17.96 -7.30
C GLU A 308 4.04 -19.43 -6.98
N PRO A 309 4.83 -20.19 -6.19
CA PRO A 309 4.45 -21.54 -5.78
C PRO A 309 3.17 -21.56 -4.92
N MET A 310 3.02 -20.58 -4.02
CA MET A 310 1.81 -20.45 -3.19
C MET A 310 0.57 -20.23 -4.05
N SER A 311 0.66 -19.42 -5.10
CA SER A 311 -0.43 -19.19 -6.05
C SER A 311 -0.78 -20.45 -6.85
N ARG A 312 0.19 -21.34 -7.13
CA ARG A 312 -0.07 -22.62 -7.77
C ARG A 312 -0.73 -23.64 -6.83
N GLU A 313 -0.36 -23.63 -5.55
CA GLU A 313 -0.95 -24.49 -4.52
C GLU A 313 -2.37 -24.03 -4.13
N ALA A 314 -2.59 -22.72 -4.04
CA ALA A 314 -3.85 -22.11 -3.64
C ALA A 314 -4.34 -21.06 -4.66
N PRO A 315 -4.69 -21.47 -5.90
CA PRO A 315 -5.06 -20.53 -6.98
C PRO A 315 -6.35 -19.73 -6.72
N ASN A 316 -7.16 -20.18 -5.75
CA ASN A 316 -8.42 -19.57 -5.34
C ASN A 316 -8.30 -18.69 -4.08
N ASN A 317 -7.08 -18.31 -3.67
CA ASN A 317 -6.84 -17.39 -2.56
C ASN A 317 -6.62 -15.97 -3.10
N ALA A 318 -7.60 -15.08 -2.90
CA ALA A 318 -7.55 -13.71 -3.42
C ALA A 318 -6.31 -12.93 -2.94
N GLN A 319 -5.94 -13.06 -1.66
CA GLN A 319 -4.81 -12.36 -1.07
C GLN A 319 -3.48 -12.76 -1.72
N ILE A 320 -3.25 -14.06 -1.94
CA ILE A 320 -2.04 -14.55 -2.62
C ILE A 320 -1.96 -14.01 -4.04
N ARG A 321 -3.08 -14.02 -4.78
CA ARG A 321 -3.14 -13.48 -6.15
C ARG A 321 -2.82 -11.99 -6.17
N ARG A 322 -3.42 -11.23 -5.26
CA ARG A 322 -3.15 -9.80 -5.12
C ARG A 322 -1.69 -9.51 -4.80
N GLU A 323 -1.09 -10.18 -3.82
CA GLU A 323 0.33 -9.96 -3.48
C GLU A 323 1.26 -10.39 -4.61
N LEU A 324 0.92 -11.46 -5.34
CA LEU A 324 1.65 -11.84 -6.55
C LEU A 324 1.59 -10.73 -7.59
N GLY A 325 0.42 -10.15 -7.85
CA GLY A 325 0.24 -9.01 -8.75
C GLY A 325 1.08 -7.79 -8.35
N MET A 326 1.13 -7.45 -7.05
CA MET A 326 2.00 -6.36 -6.55
C MET A 326 3.47 -6.61 -6.88
N VAL A 327 3.94 -7.84 -6.66
CA VAL A 327 5.32 -8.21 -6.97
C VAL A 327 5.57 -8.20 -8.47
N GLU A 328 4.65 -8.73 -9.28
CA GLU A 328 4.77 -8.72 -10.74
C GLU A 328 4.85 -7.30 -11.30
N LEU A 329 4.08 -6.36 -10.73
CA LEU A 329 4.18 -4.94 -11.06
C LEU A 329 5.58 -4.39 -10.72
N ALA A 330 6.11 -4.68 -9.53
CA ALA A 330 7.46 -4.27 -9.11
C ALA A 330 8.57 -4.87 -10.00
N ARG A 331 8.36 -6.04 -10.60
CA ARG A 331 9.27 -6.65 -11.58
C ARG A 331 9.22 -5.97 -12.95
N GLY A 332 8.19 -5.17 -13.21
CA GLY A 332 7.92 -4.52 -14.49
C GLY A 332 7.01 -5.34 -15.40
N TRP A 333 6.09 -6.13 -14.85
CA TRP A 333 5.09 -6.90 -15.60
C TRP A 333 3.67 -6.41 -15.32
N PRO A 334 3.32 -5.18 -15.72
CA PRO A 334 2.06 -4.57 -15.33
C PRO A 334 0.82 -5.27 -15.93
N ARG A 335 0.91 -5.86 -17.13
CA ARG A 335 -0.24 -6.59 -17.70
C ARG A 335 -0.48 -7.90 -16.96
N ARG A 336 0.60 -8.59 -16.59
CA ARG A 336 0.52 -9.81 -15.79
C ARG A 336 -0.04 -9.52 -14.39
N ALA A 337 0.43 -8.43 -13.77
CA ALA A 337 -0.09 -7.95 -12.49
C ALA A 337 -1.60 -7.65 -12.56
N GLN A 338 -2.04 -6.97 -13.62
CA GLN A 338 -3.46 -6.69 -13.88
C GLN A 338 -4.29 -7.98 -13.99
N ASP A 339 -3.80 -9.05 -14.61
CA ASP A 339 -4.51 -10.33 -14.63
C ASP A 339 -4.70 -10.90 -13.21
N ASP A 340 -3.67 -10.80 -12.36
CA ASP A 340 -3.72 -11.28 -10.98
C ASP A 340 -4.63 -10.41 -10.08
N PHE A 341 -4.63 -9.09 -10.25
CA PHE A 341 -5.56 -8.19 -9.54
C PHE A 341 -7.01 -8.45 -9.94
N ASN A 342 -7.28 -8.65 -11.25
CA ASN A 342 -8.62 -8.97 -11.74
C ASN A 342 -9.12 -10.33 -11.21
N ILE A 343 -8.23 -11.31 -11.09
CA ILE A 343 -8.59 -12.59 -10.48
C ILE A 343 -8.85 -12.42 -8.98
N ALA A 344 -7.98 -11.71 -8.25
CA ALA A 344 -8.20 -11.41 -6.83
C ALA A 344 -9.55 -10.71 -6.59
N GLY A 345 -9.88 -9.66 -7.36
CA GLY A 345 -11.15 -8.94 -7.26
C GLY A 345 -12.37 -9.75 -7.69
N THR A 346 -12.19 -10.78 -8.53
CA THR A 346 -13.26 -11.73 -8.86
C THR A 346 -13.51 -12.72 -7.73
N LEU A 347 -12.44 -13.17 -7.07
CA LEU A 347 -12.48 -14.11 -5.94
C LEU A 347 -13.04 -13.47 -4.68
N ASP A 348 -12.63 -12.23 -4.39
CA ASP A 348 -13.19 -11.41 -3.31
C ASP A 348 -13.39 -9.97 -3.78
N ARG A 349 -14.66 -9.60 -4.05
CA ARG A 349 -15.05 -8.24 -4.44
C ARG A 349 -14.86 -7.19 -3.35
N ARG A 350 -14.43 -7.60 -2.16
CA ARG A 350 -14.15 -6.71 -1.03
C ARG A 350 -12.65 -6.49 -0.84
N ASP A 351 -11.80 -7.13 -1.65
CA ASP A 351 -10.35 -6.94 -1.56
C ASP A 351 -9.96 -5.53 -2.05
N VAL A 352 -9.90 -4.60 -1.10
CA VAL A 352 -9.48 -3.21 -1.30
C VAL A 352 -8.15 -3.12 -2.03
N GLY A 353 -7.22 -4.03 -1.73
CA GLY A 353 -5.90 -3.99 -2.33
C GLY A 353 -5.89 -4.44 -3.78
N ALA A 354 -6.88 -5.23 -4.24
CA ALA A 354 -7.02 -5.60 -5.64
C ALA A 354 -7.42 -4.38 -6.48
N TYR A 355 -8.34 -3.55 -5.98
CA TYR A 355 -8.72 -2.28 -6.64
C TYR A 355 -7.57 -1.28 -6.68
N ILE A 356 -6.79 -1.15 -5.59
CA ILE A 356 -5.59 -0.31 -5.58
C ILE A 356 -4.56 -0.84 -6.58
N GLY A 357 -4.32 -2.16 -6.61
CA GLY A 357 -3.38 -2.78 -7.53
C GLY A 357 -3.77 -2.59 -9.00
N GLU A 358 -5.06 -2.75 -9.32
CA GLU A 358 -5.58 -2.50 -10.67
C GLU A 358 -5.36 -1.04 -11.10
N ALA A 359 -5.66 -0.08 -10.19
CA ALA A 359 -5.39 1.33 -10.44
C ALA A 359 -3.89 1.62 -10.65
N ASP A 360 -3.00 0.99 -9.87
CA ASP A 360 -1.55 1.16 -10.02
C ASP A 360 -1.03 0.54 -11.34
N ALA A 361 -1.51 -0.63 -11.73
CA ALA A 361 -1.16 -1.27 -13.00
C ALA A 361 -1.64 -0.44 -14.21
N ALA A 362 -2.86 0.08 -14.13
CA ALA A 362 -3.46 0.97 -15.12
C ALA A 362 -2.63 2.26 -15.31
N ARG A 363 -2.22 2.90 -14.20
CA ARG A 363 -1.32 4.07 -14.22
C ARG A 363 0.03 3.77 -14.88
N VAL A 364 0.68 2.65 -14.53
CA VAL A 364 1.96 2.22 -15.14
C VAL A 364 1.80 1.91 -16.64
N LEU A 365 0.60 1.49 -17.06
CA LEU A 365 0.27 1.25 -18.46
C LEU A 365 -0.20 2.51 -19.19
N ASN A 366 -0.21 3.71 -18.61
CA ASN A 366 -0.81 4.90 -19.23
C ASN A 366 -2.28 4.67 -19.66
N ASP A 367 -2.98 3.76 -18.98
CA ASP A 367 -4.38 3.38 -19.22
C ASP A 367 -5.24 3.97 -18.11
N TYR A 368 -5.43 5.28 -18.13
CA TYR A 368 -6.02 5.99 -16.99
C TYR A 368 -7.55 5.80 -16.86
N GLU A 369 -8.19 5.23 -17.88
CA GLU A 369 -9.62 4.91 -17.85
C GLU A 369 -9.92 3.92 -16.71
N GLY A 370 -10.87 4.26 -15.84
CA GLY A 370 -11.27 3.42 -14.70
C GLY A 370 -10.41 3.52 -13.44
N VAL A 371 -9.32 4.30 -13.44
CA VAL A 371 -8.51 4.54 -12.21
C VAL A 371 -9.36 5.20 -11.11
N ASP A 372 -10.14 6.21 -11.45
CA ASP A 372 -11.05 6.89 -10.52
C ASP A 372 -12.11 5.93 -9.96
N GLU A 373 -12.63 5.00 -10.78
CA GLU A 373 -13.66 4.03 -10.37
C GLU A 373 -13.10 2.99 -9.39
N ASN A 374 -11.92 2.44 -9.68
CA ASN A 374 -11.23 1.51 -8.80
C ASN A 374 -10.89 2.16 -7.45
N LEU A 375 -10.36 3.39 -7.46
CA LEU A 375 -10.02 4.11 -6.23
C LEU A 375 -11.27 4.55 -5.45
N ALA A 376 -12.37 4.89 -6.13
CA ALA A 376 -13.65 5.15 -5.48
C ALA A 376 -14.19 3.90 -4.78
N MET A 377 -14.13 2.73 -5.42
CA MET A 377 -14.52 1.46 -4.81
C MET A 377 -13.65 1.13 -3.58
N ALA A 378 -12.33 1.26 -3.70
CA ALA A 378 -11.41 1.09 -2.58
C ALA A 378 -11.75 2.01 -1.39
N ARG A 379 -12.17 3.25 -1.68
CA ARG A 379 -12.60 4.22 -0.66
C ARG A 379 -13.93 3.86 -0.03
N THR A 380 -14.91 3.35 -0.78
CA THR A 380 -16.18 2.87 -0.23
C THR A 380 -15.95 1.68 0.70
N LEU A 381 -15.08 0.75 0.32
CA LEU A 381 -14.80 -0.46 1.09
C LEU A 381 -13.88 -0.22 2.31
N ALA A 382 -13.12 0.88 2.34
CA ALA A 382 -12.21 1.19 3.44
C ALA A 382 -11.86 2.70 3.55
N ASP A 383 -12.83 3.52 3.95
CA ASP A 383 -12.74 4.99 4.01
C ASP A 383 -11.77 5.54 5.07
N ARG A 384 -11.32 4.71 6.03
CA ARG A 384 -10.32 5.04 7.07
C ARG A 384 -8.97 4.34 6.89
N ASN A 385 -8.74 3.71 5.73
CA ASN A 385 -7.49 3.00 5.47
C ASN A 385 -6.42 3.93 4.87
N GLY A 386 -5.31 4.09 5.57
CA GLY A 386 -4.21 4.95 5.14
C GLY A 386 -3.56 4.56 3.79
N ARG A 387 -3.66 3.28 3.36
CA ARG A 387 -3.20 2.85 2.04
C ARG A 387 -4.09 3.40 0.92
N VAL A 388 -5.41 3.39 1.12
CA VAL A 388 -6.38 3.98 0.18
C VAL A 388 -6.15 5.48 0.06
N ASP A 389 -6.03 6.18 1.19
CA ASP A 389 -5.76 7.62 1.20
C ASP A 389 -4.47 7.98 0.45
N ARG A 390 -3.42 7.17 0.59
CA ARG A 390 -2.15 7.38 -0.13
C ARG A 390 -2.31 7.14 -1.63
N ALA A 391 -3.04 6.10 -2.04
CA ALA A 391 -3.30 5.80 -3.45
C ALA A 391 -4.11 6.92 -4.11
N VAL A 392 -5.20 7.39 -3.48
CA VAL A 392 -6.00 8.53 -3.97
C VAL A 392 -5.15 9.79 -4.07
N LYS A 393 -4.37 10.12 -3.03
CA LYS A 393 -3.48 11.30 -3.06
C LYS A 393 -2.38 11.17 -4.11
N ALA A 394 -1.89 9.96 -4.39
CA ALA A 394 -0.91 9.73 -5.44
C ALA A 394 -1.52 9.99 -6.81
N TRP A 395 -2.71 9.45 -7.05
CA TRP A 395 -3.44 9.69 -8.28
C TRP A 395 -3.82 11.18 -8.47
N ASP A 396 -4.30 11.86 -7.42
CA ASP A 396 -4.61 13.29 -7.47
C ASP A 396 -3.38 14.15 -7.82
N ARG A 397 -2.18 13.76 -7.39
CA ARG A 397 -0.94 14.43 -7.78
C ARG A 397 -0.60 14.12 -9.23
N GLU A 398 -0.61 12.84 -9.59
CA GLU A 398 -0.24 12.40 -10.93
C GLU A 398 -1.14 13.06 -11.97
N ARG A 399 -2.46 13.02 -11.82
CA ARG A 399 -3.43 13.68 -12.72
C ARG A 399 -3.38 15.21 -12.66
N GLY A 400 -2.73 15.79 -11.65
CA GLY A 400 -2.55 17.23 -11.48
C GLY A 400 -1.45 17.82 -12.36
N TRP A 401 -1.01 19.04 -12.03
CA TRP A 401 0.11 19.69 -12.72
C TRP A 401 1.42 18.95 -12.46
N GLN A 402 2.18 18.71 -13.52
CA GLN A 402 3.52 18.14 -13.43
C GLN A 402 4.57 19.18 -13.86
N PHE A 403 5.73 19.13 -13.21
CA PHE A 403 6.85 20.02 -13.50
C PHE A 403 8.18 19.27 -13.41
N ASP A 404 9.00 19.47 -14.43
CA ASP A 404 10.35 18.94 -14.51
C ASP A 404 11.31 20.06 -14.82
N ILE A 405 12.44 20.10 -14.11
CA ILE A 405 13.59 20.91 -14.47
C ILE A 405 14.87 20.12 -14.24
N GLY A 406 15.72 20.11 -15.27
CA GLY A 406 17.06 19.56 -15.20
C GLY A 406 18.06 20.62 -15.65
N THR A 407 19.19 20.72 -14.97
CA THR A 407 20.35 21.48 -15.44
C THR A 407 21.61 20.65 -15.30
N GLU A 408 22.41 20.65 -16.35
CA GLU A 408 23.75 20.09 -16.39
C GLU A 408 24.72 21.25 -16.67
N GLN A 409 25.82 21.31 -15.93
CA GLN A 409 26.90 22.26 -16.13
C GLN A 409 28.21 21.49 -16.19
N GLY A 410 28.94 21.61 -17.28
CA GLY A 410 30.21 20.92 -17.50
C GLY A 410 31.38 21.89 -17.60
N LYS A 411 32.55 21.39 -17.21
CA LYS A 411 33.84 22.03 -17.47
C LYS A 411 34.81 21.00 -18.04
N GLY A 412 35.28 21.27 -19.25
CA GLY A 412 36.23 20.46 -20.00
C GLY A 412 37.69 20.84 -19.72
N SER A 413 38.59 20.15 -20.43
CA SER A 413 40.03 20.42 -20.46
C SER A 413 40.53 21.10 -21.72
N SER A 414 39.70 21.16 -22.75
CA SER A 414 39.99 21.80 -24.03
C SER A 414 38.81 22.65 -24.49
N PRO A 415 39.06 23.83 -25.05
CA PRO A 415 38.01 24.65 -25.64
C PRO A 415 37.38 24.02 -26.89
N ASP A 416 38.10 23.16 -27.62
CA ASP A 416 37.68 22.64 -28.94
C ASP A 416 36.33 21.89 -28.92
N PHE A 417 35.92 21.40 -27.75
CA PHE A 417 34.66 20.69 -27.51
C PHE A 417 33.74 21.38 -26.49
N GLY A 418 34.07 22.61 -26.07
CA GLY A 418 33.38 23.37 -25.02
C GLY A 418 34.13 23.33 -23.69
N ASP A 419 34.96 24.35 -23.40
CA ASP A 419 35.71 24.42 -22.11
C ASP A 419 34.75 24.54 -20.92
N ARG A 420 33.61 25.21 -21.14
CA ARG A 420 32.46 25.25 -20.25
C ARG A 420 31.21 25.12 -21.08
N ASP A 421 30.35 24.21 -20.69
CA ASP A 421 29.06 24.00 -21.33
C ASP A 421 27.97 23.88 -20.28
N GLY A 422 26.73 24.06 -20.70
CA GLY A 422 25.60 23.85 -19.82
C GLY A 422 24.31 23.70 -20.59
N THR A 423 23.44 22.83 -20.10
CA THR A 423 22.12 22.58 -20.67
C THR A 423 21.09 22.63 -19.56
N THR A 424 20.03 23.39 -19.75
CA THR A 424 18.88 23.46 -18.86
C THR A 424 17.63 23.16 -19.65
N GLN A 425 16.80 22.27 -19.13
CA GLN A 425 15.51 21.93 -19.71
C GLN A 425 14.45 22.06 -18.63
N ALA A 426 13.31 22.64 -18.98
CA ALA A 426 12.15 22.75 -18.10
C ALA A 426 10.88 22.41 -18.87
N THR A 427 10.01 21.63 -18.24
CA THR A 427 8.71 21.22 -18.77
C THR A 427 7.65 21.44 -17.71
N VAL A 428 6.53 22.03 -18.10
CA VAL A 428 5.30 22.09 -17.30
C VAL A 428 4.22 21.38 -18.09
N ALA A 429 3.57 20.39 -17.49
CA ALA A 429 2.41 19.73 -18.07
C ALA A 429 1.12 20.14 -17.34
N SER A 430 0.07 20.40 -18.11
CA SER A 430 -1.28 20.60 -17.56
C SER A 430 -1.74 19.38 -16.76
N PRO A 431 -2.80 19.50 -15.93
CA PRO A 431 -3.55 18.35 -15.47
C PRO A 431 -3.99 17.46 -16.63
N LEU A 432 -4.24 16.19 -16.34
CA LEU A 432 -4.75 15.22 -17.29
C LEU A 432 -6.15 15.66 -17.76
N ILE A 433 -6.33 15.70 -19.07
CA ILE A 433 -7.58 16.10 -19.74
C ILE A 433 -8.18 14.83 -20.33
N ASP A 434 -9.41 14.52 -19.92
CA ASP A 434 -10.18 13.39 -20.45
C ASP A 434 -9.40 12.07 -20.37
N ASP A 435 -8.65 11.87 -19.28
CA ASP A 435 -7.82 10.68 -19.01
C ASP A 435 -6.78 10.32 -20.10
N HIS A 436 -6.57 11.19 -21.09
CA HIS A 436 -5.77 10.86 -22.27
C HIS A 436 -4.79 11.94 -22.68
N TRP A 437 -4.96 13.20 -22.28
CA TRP A 437 -4.20 14.31 -22.89
C TRP A 437 -3.59 15.27 -21.88
N ARG A 438 -2.43 15.82 -22.24
CA ARG A 438 -1.84 16.99 -21.56
C ARG A 438 -1.35 18.00 -22.57
N VAL A 439 -1.46 19.27 -22.20
CA VAL A 439 -0.78 20.38 -22.87
C VAL A 439 0.52 20.66 -22.14
N LEU A 440 1.59 20.87 -22.90
CA LEU A 440 2.95 21.11 -22.39
C LEU A 440 3.39 22.53 -22.69
N ALA A 441 4.12 23.13 -21.74
CA ALA A 441 4.97 24.29 -21.96
C ALA A 441 6.43 23.87 -21.71
N LEU A 442 7.31 24.19 -22.66
CA LEU A 442 8.68 23.69 -22.70
C LEU A 442 9.66 24.84 -22.84
N ALA A 443 10.77 24.77 -22.11
CA ALA A 443 11.91 25.68 -22.28
C ALA A 443 13.21 24.88 -22.30
N ARG A 444 14.06 25.15 -23.28
CA ARG A 444 15.39 24.55 -23.39
C ARG A 444 16.42 25.64 -23.61
N TYR A 445 17.50 25.56 -22.85
CA TYR A 445 18.62 26.47 -22.94
C TYR A 445 19.90 25.64 -22.95
N SER A 446 20.83 25.93 -23.86
CA SER A 446 22.14 25.32 -23.89
C SER A 446 23.19 26.37 -24.23
N THR A 447 24.37 26.27 -23.65
CA THR A 447 25.48 27.20 -23.85
C THR A 447 26.80 26.45 -23.93
N ALA A 448 27.77 26.99 -24.66
CA ALA A 448 29.14 26.51 -24.66
C ALA A 448 30.13 27.65 -24.96
N ASP A 449 31.26 27.62 -24.26
CA ASP A 449 32.43 28.47 -24.52
C ASP A 449 33.37 27.75 -25.52
N LEU A 450 33.44 28.27 -26.75
CA LEU A 450 34.24 27.71 -27.84
C LEU A 450 35.42 28.62 -28.19
N PRO A 451 36.47 28.14 -28.89
CA PRO A 451 37.56 28.98 -29.38
C PRO A 451 37.09 30.14 -30.24
N GLU A 452 36.01 29.93 -31.01
CA GLU A 452 35.43 30.94 -31.89
C GLU A 452 34.60 32.00 -31.16
N GLY A 453 34.13 31.70 -29.94
CA GLY A 453 33.27 32.55 -29.14
C GLY A 453 32.19 31.77 -28.37
N GLU A 454 31.41 32.49 -27.57
CA GLU A 454 30.26 31.90 -26.86
C GLU A 454 29.15 31.54 -27.86
N VAL A 455 28.56 30.36 -27.71
CA VAL A 455 27.36 29.92 -28.43
C VAL A 455 26.25 29.58 -27.46
N ARG A 456 25.00 29.90 -27.84
CA ARG A 456 23.81 29.48 -27.11
C ARG A 456 22.70 28.99 -28.02
N ARG A 457 21.98 27.97 -27.55
CA ARG A 457 20.70 27.51 -28.11
C ARG A 457 19.61 27.80 -27.09
N SER A 458 18.60 28.55 -27.47
CA SER A 458 17.48 28.86 -26.57
C SER A 458 16.16 28.65 -27.29
N ARG A 459 15.26 27.88 -26.71
CA ARG A 459 13.97 27.52 -27.30
C ARG A 459 12.88 27.54 -26.24
N VAL A 460 11.72 28.08 -26.60
CA VAL A 460 10.52 28.06 -25.76
C VAL A 460 9.37 27.65 -26.64
N GLY A 461 8.58 26.68 -26.19
CA GLY A 461 7.58 26.06 -27.02
C GLY A 461 6.41 25.48 -26.26
N VAL A 462 5.52 24.88 -27.03
CA VAL A 462 4.31 24.21 -26.54
C VAL A 462 4.16 22.86 -27.21
N GLY A 463 3.51 21.94 -26.51
CA GLY A 463 3.27 20.59 -27.01
C GLY A 463 1.95 20.01 -26.53
N ILE A 464 1.61 18.87 -27.09
CA ILE A 464 0.54 18.00 -26.62
C ILE A 464 1.14 16.61 -26.43
N ARG A 465 0.78 15.99 -25.31
CA ARG A 465 1.10 14.59 -25.00
C ARG A 465 -0.19 13.80 -24.86
N GLY A 466 -0.22 12.62 -25.46
CA GLY A 466 -1.35 11.70 -25.48
C GLY A 466 -0.98 10.36 -24.86
N TYR A 467 -1.95 9.75 -24.18
CA TYR A 467 -1.81 8.49 -23.45
C TYR A 467 -2.89 7.51 -23.90
N ALA A 468 -2.46 6.28 -24.14
CA ALA A 468 -3.30 5.11 -24.34
C ALA A 468 -2.63 3.91 -23.69
N ARG A 469 -3.33 2.78 -23.58
CA ARG A 469 -2.79 1.58 -22.95
C ARG A 469 -1.47 1.12 -23.57
N GLY A 470 -0.40 1.26 -22.78
CA GLY A 470 0.99 0.97 -23.06
C GLY A 470 1.68 2.00 -23.95
N LEU A 471 1.04 3.10 -24.33
CA LEU A 471 1.53 4.07 -25.31
C LEU A 471 1.48 5.50 -24.75
N GLU A 472 2.62 6.16 -24.77
CA GLU A 472 2.71 7.62 -24.68
C GLU A 472 3.14 8.16 -26.05
N ALA A 473 2.54 9.25 -26.51
CA ALA A 473 2.97 9.94 -27.73
C ALA A 473 2.92 11.45 -27.54
N TYR A 474 3.76 12.19 -28.26
CA TYR A 474 3.76 13.64 -28.17
C TYR A 474 4.04 14.31 -29.52
N VAL A 475 3.56 15.55 -29.64
CA VAL A 475 3.91 16.47 -30.72
C VAL A 475 4.12 17.85 -30.11
N GLN A 476 5.20 18.53 -30.50
CA GLN A 476 5.54 19.84 -29.96
C GLN A 476 6.28 20.73 -30.95
N ALA A 477 6.18 22.04 -30.71
CA ALA A 477 6.84 23.07 -31.49
C ALA A 477 7.61 24.01 -30.58
N LEU A 478 8.93 24.11 -30.79
CA LEU A 478 9.82 24.95 -30.01
C LEU A 478 10.57 25.93 -30.93
N PRO A 479 10.00 27.14 -31.15
CA PRO A 479 10.70 28.23 -31.81
C PRO A 479 12.01 28.59 -31.10
N ALA A 480 13.05 28.88 -31.90
CA ALA A 480 14.28 29.44 -31.38
C ALA A 480 14.07 30.89 -30.90
N THR A 481 14.70 31.22 -29.79
CA THR A 481 14.79 32.58 -29.23
C THR A 481 16.23 33.13 -29.28
N ASP A 482 17.17 32.33 -29.80
CA ASP A 482 18.52 32.76 -30.17
C ASP A 482 18.60 33.23 -31.64
N ARG A 483 19.81 33.63 -32.07
CA ARG A 483 20.07 34.20 -33.41
C ARG A 483 21.00 33.35 -34.28
N TYR A 484 21.43 32.18 -33.81
CA TYR A 484 22.43 31.38 -34.54
C TYR A 484 21.78 30.65 -35.71
N VAL A 485 20.84 29.75 -35.42
CA VAL A 485 20.13 28.96 -36.45
C VAL A 485 18.74 29.54 -36.73
N GLY A 486 18.05 30.07 -35.70
CA GLY A 486 16.75 30.73 -35.85
C GLY A 486 15.61 29.83 -36.35
N LYS A 487 15.74 28.50 -36.25
CA LYS A 487 14.72 27.54 -36.71
C LYS A 487 13.79 27.12 -35.57
N THR A 488 12.52 26.87 -35.91
CA THR A 488 11.59 26.14 -35.06
C THR A 488 11.89 24.65 -35.12
N ALA A 489 12.07 24.03 -33.96
CA ALA A 489 12.07 22.59 -33.83
C ALA A 489 10.64 22.09 -33.78
N LEU A 490 10.25 21.29 -34.77
CA LEU A 490 9.03 20.48 -34.73
C LEU A 490 9.45 19.08 -34.33
N GLU A 491 8.88 18.61 -33.23
CA GLU A 491 9.24 17.34 -32.63
C GLU A 491 8.00 16.48 -32.48
N ALA A 492 8.17 15.19 -32.75
CA ALA A 492 7.14 14.19 -32.52
C ALA A 492 7.81 12.88 -32.12
N GLY A 493 7.22 12.18 -31.17
CA GLY A 493 7.75 10.91 -30.71
C GLY A 493 6.71 10.09 -29.97
N PHE A 494 7.10 8.86 -29.64
CA PHE A 494 6.29 7.96 -28.83
C PHE A 494 7.17 6.97 -28.06
N ASP A 495 6.61 6.49 -26.95
CA ASP A 495 7.10 5.38 -26.14
C ASP A 495 5.99 4.34 -26.04
N TRP A 496 6.22 3.16 -26.61
CA TRP A 496 5.24 2.08 -26.67
C TRP A 496 5.75 0.83 -25.95
N ALA A 497 5.22 0.54 -24.77
CA ALA A 497 5.32 -0.75 -24.10
C ALA A 497 4.41 -1.77 -24.81
N ILE A 498 4.93 -2.43 -25.84
CA ILE A 498 4.22 -3.42 -26.66
C ILE A 498 3.76 -4.62 -25.81
N THR A 499 4.65 -5.08 -24.92
CA THR A 499 4.39 -6.13 -23.93
C THR A 499 5.08 -5.76 -22.63
N ASP A 500 4.94 -6.59 -21.60
CA ASP A 500 5.69 -6.45 -20.34
C ASP A 500 7.21 -6.63 -20.50
N HIS A 501 7.65 -7.16 -21.65
CA HIS A 501 9.06 -7.43 -21.92
C HIS A 501 9.66 -6.58 -23.03
N TRP A 502 8.85 -5.92 -23.85
CA TRP A 502 9.31 -5.23 -25.04
C TRP A 502 8.71 -3.85 -25.11
N SER A 503 9.57 -2.84 -25.24
CA SER A 503 9.16 -1.48 -25.57
C SER A 503 9.90 -0.94 -26.78
N TRP A 504 9.24 -0.05 -27.50
CA TRP A 504 9.77 0.65 -28.67
C TRP A 504 9.56 2.15 -28.48
N ALA A 505 10.64 2.91 -28.62
CA ALA A 505 10.64 4.36 -28.59
C ALA A 505 11.11 4.91 -29.95
N ALA A 506 10.54 6.02 -30.37
CA ALA A 506 11.04 6.78 -31.50
C ALA A 506 10.79 8.28 -31.33
N ASP A 507 11.77 9.09 -31.73
CA ASP A 507 11.75 10.55 -31.63
C ASP A 507 12.25 11.15 -32.94
N TYR A 508 11.55 12.14 -33.46
CA TYR A 508 11.95 12.87 -34.64
C TYR A 508 11.97 14.37 -34.33
N SER A 509 13.02 15.07 -34.76
CA SER A 509 13.13 16.52 -34.67
C SER A 509 13.57 17.13 -35.98
N THR A 510 12.94 18.24 -36.39
CA THR A 510 13.41 19.02 -37.55
C THR A 510 14.66 19.85 -37.27
N ALA A 511 15.03 20.00 -36.00
CA ALA A 511 16.21 20.72 -35.55
C ALA A 511 16.68 20.13 -34.20
N GLY A 512 17.20 18.91 -34.20
CA GLY A 512 17.45 18.13 -32.99
C GLY A 512 18.43 18.76 -32.01
N GLU A 513 18.22 18.48 -30.72
CA GLU A 513 19.06 18.98 -29.62
C GLU A 513 20.46 18.36 -29.62
N ASP A 514 20.64 17.16 -30.17
CA ASP A 514 21.95 16.49 -30.24
C ASP A 514 22.87 17.09 -31.33
N THR A 515 22.38 18.09 -32.08
CA THR A 515 23.25 18.89 -32.96
C THR A 515 24.33 19.57 -32.09
N PRO A 516 25.63 19.35 -32.36
CA PRO A 516 26.72 19.96 -31.59
C PRO A 516 26.59 21.48 -31.54
N LEU A 517 26.79 22.08 -30.37
CA LEU A 517 26.70 23.54 -30.20
C LEU A 517 27.72 24.29 -31.07
N ARG A 518 28.91 23.72 -31.29
CA ARG A 518 29.89 24.27 -32.25
C ARG A 518 29.36 24.29 -33.69
N ALA A 519 28.58 23.29 -34.12
CA ALA A 519 27.92 23.31 -35.43
C ALA A 519 26.90 24.46 -35.52
N GLN A 520 26.14 24.68 -34.44
CA GLN A 520 25.19 25.77 -34.34
C GLN A 520 25.83 27.15 -34.41
N TYR A 521 27.03 27.34 -33.84
CA TYR A 521 27.79 28.58 -33.99
C TYR A 521 27.95 28.99 -35.47
N TYR A 522 28.15 27.99 -36.35
CA TYR A 522 28.26 28.17 -37.80
C TYR A 522 26.92 28.12 -38.56
N GLY A 523 25.78 28.22 -37.85
CA GLY A 523 24.44 28.19 -38.46
C GLY A 523 24.01 26.81 -38.96
N ILE A 524 24.67 25.74 -38.51
CA ILE A 524 24.38 24.37 -38.92
C ILE A 524 23.35 23.75 -37.96
N SER A 525 22.40 23.01 -38.51
CA SER A 525 21.33 22.32 -37.78
C SER A 525 21.13 20.92 -38.33
N ALA A 526 20.68 19.97 -37.52
CA ALA A 526 20.36 18.62 -37.99
C ALA A 526 18.87 18.28 -37.82
N LYS A 527 18.31 17.59 -38.82
CA LYS A 527 17.09 16.79 -38.60
C LYS A 527 17.51 15.47 -38.00
N THR A 528 16.93 15.08 -36.87
CA THR A 528 17.32 13.87 -36.14
C THR A 528 16.15 12.89 -36.11
N LEU A 529 16.46 11.61 -36.24
CA LEU A 529 15.53 10.51 -36.01
C LEU A 529 16.25 9.52 -35.11
N ASP A 530 15.70 9.32 -33.92
CA ASP A 530 16.19 8.38 -32.92
C ASP A 530 15.15 7.30 -32.73
N THR A 531 15.58 6.05 -32.63
CA THR A 531 14.68 4.95 -32.29
C THR A 531 15.38 3.90 -31.47
N ALA A 532 14.70 3.35 -30.48
CA ALA A 532 15.26 2.33 -29.62
C ALA A 532 14.24 1.22 -29.32
N VAL A 533 14.73 -0.01 -29.26
CA VAL A 533 13.98 -1.15 -28.76
C VAL A 533 14.63 -1.59 -27.46
N THR A 534 13.80 -1.78 -26.43
CA THR A 534 14.22 -2.30 -25.14
C THR A 534 13.57 -3.65 -24.90
N TRP A 535 14.38 -4.64 -24.57
CA TRP A 535 13.93 -5.89 -23.98
C TRP A 535 14.23 -5.89 -22.48
N ARG A 536 13.22 -6.09 -21.64
CA ARG A 536 13.35 -6.20 -20.18
C ARG A 536 12.77 -7.53 -19.73
N ALA A 537 13.61 -8.43 -19.23
CA ALA A 537 13.11 -9.66 -18.64
C ALA A 537 12.38 -9.37 -17.33
N SER A 538 12.98 -8.52 -16.48
CA SER A 538 12.47 -8.08 -15.18
C SER A 538 13.36 -6.95 -14.63
N GLU A 539 13.26 -6.62 -13.34
CA GLU A 539 14.19 -5.74 -12.63
C GLU A 539 15.64 -6.24 -12.63
N LEU A 540 15.87 -7.51 -12.94
CA LEU A 540 17.19 -8.12 -12.94
C LEU A 540 17.94 -7.98 -14.26
N THR A 541 17.26 -7.87 -15.40
CA THR A 541 17.92 -7.99 -16.71
C THR A 541 17.20 -7.14 -17.75
N GLN A 542 17.98 -6.30 -18.43
CA GLN A 542 17.51 -5.45 -19.52
C GLN A 542 18.57 -5.33 -20.60
N ALA A 543 18.14 -5.31 -21.86
CA ALA A 543 18.95 -4.97 -23.02
C ALA A 543 18.22 -3.89 -23.84
N ARG A 544 18.95 -2.91 -24.36
CA ARG A 544 18.41 -1.87 -25.23
C ARG A 544 19.33 -1.68 -26.43
N VAL A 545 18.73 -1.49 -27.60
CA VAL A 545 19.42 -1.17 -28.85
C VAL A 545 18.77 0.08 -29.42
N GLY A 546 19.57 1.14 -29.60
CA GLY A 546 19.20 2.40 -30.21
C GLY A 546 19.91 2.61 -31.53
N LEU A 547 19.22 3.28 -32.46
CA LEU A 547 19.72 3.75 -33.75
C LEU A 547 19.40 5.24 -33.88
N SER A 548 20.34 6.00 -34.43
CA SER A 548 20.14 7.42 -34.72
C SER A 548 20.51 7.74 -36.17
N ARG A 549 19.79 8.68 -36.77
CA ARG A 549 20.06 9.21 -38.11
C ARG A 549 19.91 10.72 -38.10
N ASP A 550 21.02 11.42 -38.32
CA ASP A 550 21.04 12.88 -38.39
C ASP A 550 21.34 13.33 -39.82
N ARG A 551 20.53 14.25 -40.34
CA ARG A 551 20.78 14.95 -41.60
C ARG A 551 21.07 16.41 -41.31
N PHE A 552 22.34 16.77 -41.37
CA PHE A 552 22.83 18.13 -41.14
C PHE A 552 22.56 19.03 -42.36
N SER A 553 22.33 20.31 -42.10
CA SER A 553 22.07 21.31 -43.13
C SER A 553 23.28 21.65 -44.00
N ASP A 554 24.47 21.21 -43.60
CA ASP A 554 25.73 21.38 -44.32
C ASP A 554 26.03 20.20 -45.30
N GLY A 555 25.13 19.21 -45.38
CA GLY A 555 25.22 18.03 -46.21
C GLY A 555 25.78 16.78 -45.53
N ASN A 556 26.25 16.87 -44.27
CA ASN A 556 26.67 15.70 -43.52
C ASN A 556 25.47 14.82 -43.12
N GLU A 557 25.62 13.51 -43.24
CA GLU A 557 24.68 12.52 -42.72
C GLU A 557 25.40 11.65 -41.70
N ARG A 558 24.89 11.63 -40.47
CA ARG A 558 25.40 10.81 -39.36
C ARG A 558 24.46 9.64 -39.12
N THR A 559 25.03 8.45 -38.97
CA THR A 559 24.33 7.30 -38.40
C THR A 559 25.03 6.86 -37.14
N GLY A 560 24.28 6.75 -36.05
CA GLY A 560 24.75 6.21 -34.79
C GLY A 560 23.98 4.94 -34.42
N TRP A 561 24.60 4.17 -33.55
CA TRP A 561 23.94 3.08 -32.84
C TRP A 561 24.55 2.93 -31.46
N LEU A 562 23.72 2.49 -30.51
CA LEU A 562 24.10 2.22 -29.13
C LEU A 562 23.39 0.95 -28.67
N ALA A 563 24.12 0.01 -28.10
CA ALA A 563 23.58 -1.19 -27.52
C ALA A 563 24.10 -1.33 -26.09
N ASN A 564 23.20 -1.54 -25.14
CA ASN A 564 23.55 -1.75 -23.74
C ASN A 564 22.80 -2.96 -23.16
N ALA A 565 23.50 -3.72 -22.32
CA ALA A 565 22.93 -4.83 -21.57
C ALA A 565 23.31 -4.69 -20.09
N ILE A 566 22.33 -4.78 -19.20
CA ILE A 566 22.48 -4.61 -17.76
C ILE A 566 21.92 -5.85 -17.07
N GLN A 567 22.66 -6.32 -16.08
CA GLN A 567 22.31 -7.44 -15.21
C GLN A 567 22.50 -7.04 -13.75
N ARG A 568 21.48 -7.29 -12.92
CA ARG A 568 21.59 -7.21 -11.47
C ARG A 568 22.47 -8.35 -10.97
N LEU A 569 23.56 -8.00 -10.32
CA LEU A 569 24.57 -8.91 -9.76
C LEU A 569 24.29 -9.22 -8.30
N HIS A 570 23.75 -8.27 -7.56
CA HIS A 570 23.40 -8.43 -6.15
C HIS A 570 22.19 -7.57 -5.78
N THR A 571 21.30 -8.16 -4.99
CA THR A 571 20.17 -7.48 -4.36
C THR A 571 20.20 -7.82 -2.87
N ALA A 572 20.17 -6.79 -2.04
CA ALA A 572 20.01 -6.90 -0.59
C ALA A 572 19.04 -5.81 -0.13
N PRO A 573 18.52 -5.88 1.10
CA PRO A 573 17.64 -4.84 1.59
C PRO A 573 18.32 -3.48 1.47
N ASN A 574 17.69 -2.56 0.74
CA ASN A 574 18.15 -1.18 0.51
C ASN A 574 19.40 -1.04 -0.38
N LEU A 575 19.88 -2.10 -1.03
CA LEU A 575 21.14 -2.10 -1.79
C LEU A 575 21.03 -2.93 -3.07
N THR A 576 21.39 -2.34 -4.19
CA THR A 576 21.51 -3.04 -5.47
C THR A 576 22.86 -2.79 -6.13
N LEU A 577 23.38 -3.82 -6.79
CA LEU A 577 24.59 -3.76 -7.61
C LEU A 577 24.28 -4.32 -8.99
N ASP A 578 24.41 -3.48 -10.00
CA ASP A 578 24.24 -3.85 -11.40
C ASP A 578 25.59 -3.83 -12.11
N GLY A 579 25.76 -4.72 -13.07
CA GLY A 579 26.87 -4.75 -14.01
C GLY A 579 26.36 -4.84 -15.43
N GLY A 580 27.12 -4.32 -16.39
CA GLY A 580 26.68 -4.31 -17.76
C GLY A 580 27.79 -4.07 -18.78
N ILE A 581 27.36 -4.01 -20.03
CA ILE A 581 28.20 -3.71 -21.18
C ILE A 581 27.47 -2.66 -22.01
N GLU A 582 28.22 -1.69 -22.53
CA GLU A 582 27.76 -0.68 -23.48
C GLU A 582 28.66 -0.76 -24.73
N LEU A 583 28.04 -0.74 -25.90
CA LEU A 583 28.70 -0.78 -27.20
C LEU A 583 28.08 0.30 -28.06
N GLY A 584 28.89 1.14 -28.69
CA GLY A 584 28.39 2.23 -29.51
C GLY A 584 29.25 2.48 -30.73
N GLY A 585 28.72 3.21 -31.69
CA GLY A 585 29.51 3.71 -32.79
C GLY A 585 28.70 4.58 -33.73
N SER A 586 29.42 5.40 -34.48
CA SER A 586 28.83 6.29 -35.47
C SER A 586 29.64 6.31 -36.77
N MET A 587 28.99 6.80 -37.81
CA MET A 587 29.61 7.03 -39.12
C MET A 587 29.04 8.31 -39.70
N ASN A 588 29.93 9.16 -40.22
CA ASN A 588 29.59 10.41 -40.88
C ASN A 588 29.93 10.33 -42.37
N SER A 589 29.09 10.92 -43.23
CA SER A 589 29.33 10.95 -44.67
C SER A 589 30.45 11.90 -45.08
N GLU A 590 30.70 12.93 -44.27
CA GLU A 590 31.65 14.02 -44.54
C GLU A 590 32.65 14.15 -43.37
N THR A 591 33.87 14.62 -43.61
CA THR A 591 34.96 14.56 -42.60
C THR A 591 35.63 15.90 -42.29
N GLU A 592 35.38 16.95 -43.08
CA GLU A 592 35.97 18.28 -42.89
C GLU A 592 34.90 19.27 -42.44
N ARG A 593 34.47 19.14 -41.17
CA ARG A 593 33.41 19.95 -40.59
C ARG A 593 33.93 20.79 -39.42
N PRO A 594 33.32 21.95 -39.12
CA PRO A 594 33.78 22.83 -38.05
C PRO A 594 33.34 22.37 -36.66
N TYR A 595 32.96 21.10 -36.50
CA TYR A 595 32.50 20.48 -35.26
C TYR A 595 33.03 19.04 -35.21
N PHE A 596 33.02 18.42 -34.02
CA PHE A 596 33.45 17.04 -33.88
C PHE A 596 32.63 16.10 -34.77
N ASN A 597 33.29 15.56 -35.80
CA ASN A 597 32.64 14.81 -36.88
C ASN A 597 33.50 13.65 -37.38
N PRO A 598 33.78 12.65 -36.52
CA PRO A 598 34.67 11.55 -36.87
C PRO A 598 34.10 10.78 -38.05
N ARG A 599 34.95 10.37 -39.01
CA ARG A 599 34.49 9.59 -40.18
C ARG A 599 33.76 8.32 -39.74
N ARG A 600 34.31 7.66 -38.74
CA ARG A 600 33.75 6.49 -38.07
C ARG A 600 34.37 6.38 -36.70
N ASP A 601 33.56 6.10 -35.70
CA ASP A 601 34.02 5.76 -34.36
C ASP A 601 33.32 4.52 -33.82
N TYR A 602 33.90 3.98 -32.76
CA TYR A 602 33.39 2.83 -32.03
C TYR A 602 33.83 2.90 -30.57
N SER A 603 32.93 2.54 -29.66
CA SER A 603 33.24 2.40 -28.25
C SER A 603 32.73 1.07 -27.71
N TYR A 604 33.43 0.58 -26.69
CA TYR A 604 32.88 -0.41 -25.77
C TYR A 604 33.24 -0.03 -24.35
N ALA A 605 32.35 -0.28 -23.40
CA ALA A 605 32.59 -0.09 -21.98
C ALA A 605 31.95 -1.20 -21.15
N LEU A 606 32.63 -1.60 -20.08
CA LEU A 606 32.03 -2.32 -18.97
C LEU A 606 31.43 -1.30 -18.02
N THR A 607 30.20 -1.52 -17.58
CA THR A 607 29.46 -0.60 -16.73
C THR A 607 29.16 -1.24 -15.38
N GLY A 608 29.08 -0.41 -14.33
CA GLY A 608 28.69 -0.81 -13.00
C GLY A 608 27.87 0.27 -12.32
N ARG A 609 26.83 -0.11 -11.59
CA ARG A 609 26.00 0.79 -10.80
C ARG A 609 25.81 0.22 -9.40
N LEU A 610 26.15 1.02 -8.40
CA LEU A 610 25.80 0.76 -7.00
C LEU A 610 24.71 1.76 -6.59
N GLU A 611 23.58 1.26 -6.13
CA GLU A 611 22.51 2.08 -5.57
C GLU A 611 22.22 1.65 -4.13
N ASN A 612 22.17 2.63 -3.22
CA ASN A 612 22.01 2.38 -1.79
C ASN A 612 21.05 3.41 -1.18
N LEU A 613 19.98 2.92 -0.57
CA LEU A 613 19.06 3.75 0.21
C LEU A 613 19.71 4.06 1.57
N LEU A 614 20.10 5.32 1.76
CA LEU A 614 20.78 5.80 2.96
C LEU A 614 19.83 5.93 4.16
N GLY A 615 18.57 6.23 3.89
CA GLY A 615 17.54 6.33 4.90
C GLY A 615 16.18 6.61 4.30
N GLN A 616 15.14 6.10 4.95
CA GLN A 616 13.75 6.29 4.58
C GLN A 616 12.91 6.51 5.84
N PHE A 617 11.95 7.42 5.72
CA PHE A 617 10.90 7.63 6.72
C PHE A 617 9.60 7.95 5.98
N TYR A 618 8.75 6.94 5.83
CA TYR A 618 7.52 7.00 5.01
C TYR A 618 7.81 7.51 3.59
N GLU A 619 7.17 8.60 3.17
CA GLU A 619 7.30 9.16 1.81
C GLU A 619 8.55 10.05 1.65
N ARG A 620 9.52 9.93 2.56
CA ARG A 620 10.81 10.63 2.47
C ARG A 620 11.93 9.64 2.40
N SER A 621 12.84 9.82 1.44
CA SER A 621 13.99 8.95 1.28
C SER A 621 15.19 9.70 0.72
N VAL A 622 16.38 9.18 1.00
CA VAL A 622 17.63 9.61 0.38
C VAL A 622 18.34 8.39 -0.16
N THR A 623 18.51 8.34 -1.47
CA THR A 623 19.22 7.28 -2.16
C THR A 623 20.51 7.84 -2.75
N GLN A 624 21.63 7.16 -2.52
CA GLN A 624 22.89 7.46 -3.19
C GLN A 624 23.10 6.50 -4.36
N ARG A 625 23.77 6.99 -5.40
CA ARG A 625 24.09 6.22 -6.59
C ARG A 625 25.51 6.50 -7.05
N ILE A 626 26.23 5.44 -7.39
CA ILE A 626 27.56 5.48 -8.01
C ILE A 626 27.46 4.76 -9.35
N ASP A 627 27.81 5.43 -10.44
CA ASP A 627 27.95 4.82 -11.76
C ASP A 627 29.42 4.85 -12.19
N VAL A 628 29.89 3.75 -12.77
CA VAL A 628 31.21 3.63 -13.35
C VAL A 628 31.09 3.01 -14.73
N ALA A 629 31.83 3.54 -15.70
CA ALA A 629 32.03 2.93 -17.01
C ALA A 629 33.51 2.97 -17.36
N VAL A 630 34.09 1.85 -17.81
CA VAL A 630 35.50 1.79 -18.24
C VAL A 630 35.60 0.97 -19.52
N GLY A 631 36.33 1.49 -20.50
CA GLY A 631 36.26 0.97 -21.84
C GLY A 631 37.34 1.48 -22.77
N GLN A 632 37.10 1.32 -24.07
CA GLN A 632 37.94 1.89 -25.12
C GLN A 632 37.10 2.63 -26.14
N TYR A 633 37.73 3.65 -26.74
CA TYR A 633 37.22 4.40 -27.86
C TYR A 633 38.21 4.30 -29.03
N ALA A 634 37.68 3.99 -30.20
CA ALA A 634 38.43 3.87 -31.44
C ALA A 634 37.85 4.84 -32.47
N GLU A 635 38.68 5.73 -32.98
CA GLU A 635 38.32 6.70 -33.99
C GLU A 635 39.13 6.47 -35.27
N LYS A 636 38.47 6.44 -36.43
CA LYS A 636 39.15 6.19 -37.69
C LYS A 636 40.10 7.34 -38.04
N GLY A 637 41.40 7.05 -38.05
CA GLY A 637 42.46 8.02 -38.33
C GLY A 637 43.35 8.29 -37.12
N PHE A 638 42.94 7.82 -35.94
CA PHE A 638 43.66 8.00 -34.68
C PHE A 638 43.91 6.65 -33.98
N ALA A 639 44.75 6.67 -32.94
CA ALA A 639 44.99 5.49 -32.13
C ALA A 639 43.78 5.20 -31.22
N THR A 640 43.46 3.92 -31.03
CA THR A 640 42.51 3.48 -30.01
C THR A 640 43.08 3.74 -28.62
N ASP A 641 42.25 4.25 -27.71
CA ASP A 641 42.66 4.53 -26.33
C ASP A 641 41.51 4.27 -25.34
N TRP A 642 41.80 4.29 -24.05
CA TRP A 642 40.82 4.01 -23.00
C TRP A 642 39.92 5.21 -22.71
N MET A 643 38.68 4.91 -22.36
CA MET A 643 37.69 5.85 -21.83
C MET A 643 37.23 5.43 -20.44
N ALA A 644 36.87 6.40 -19.61
CA ALA A 644 36.22 6.13 -18.34
C ALA A 644 35.24 7.23 -17.93
N THR A 645 34.20 6.83 -17.21
CA THR A 645 33.25 7.72 -16.57
C THR A 645 33.07 7.27 -15.13
N VAL A 646 33.06 8.22 -14.20
CA VAL A 646 32.71 7.99 -12.80
C VAL A 646 31.72 9.06 -12.40
N ARG A 647 30.60 8.66 -11.80
CA ARG A 647 29.55 9.57 -11.35
C ARG A 647 29.09 9.18 -9.96
N TYR A 648 28.93 10.17 -9.10
CA TYR A 648 28.29 10.03 -7.79
C TYR A 648 27.17 11.05 -7.67
N GLY A 649 26.02 10.61 -7.14
CA GLY A 649 24.91 11.52 -6.90
C GLY A 649 23.95 11.00 -5.85
N GLN A 650 22.99 11.85 -5.50
CA GLN A 650 21.91 11.49 -4.59
C GLN A 650 20.57 11.93 -5.16
N THR A 651 19.55 11.12 -4.90
CA THR A 651 18.15 11.46 -5.11
C THR A 651 17.46 11.57 -3.75
N ILE A 652 16.78 12.69 -3.53
CA ILE A 652 16.08 13.04 -2.31
C ILE A 652 14.59 13.13 -2.64
N LEU A 653 13.79 12.25 -2.05
CA LEU A 653 12.34 12.39 -1.99
C LEU A 653 12.02 13.19 -0.73
N ALA A 654 11.69 14.48 -0.86
CA ALA A 654 11.42 15.34 0.30
C ALA A 654 9.99 15.18 0.85
N GLY A 655 9.11 14.62 0.02
CA GLY A 655 7.73 14.27 0.33
C GLY A 655 7.04 13.71 -0.91
N PRO A 656 5.74 13.36 -0.79
CA PRO A 656 4.98 12.82 -1.90
C PRO A 656 4.99 13.79 -3.10
N GLY A 657 5.36 13.29 -4.27
CA GLY A 657 5.39 14.09 -5.49
C GLY A 657 6.58 15.03 -5.65
N PHE A 658 7.49 15.19 -4.68
CA PHE A 658 8.60 16.14 -4.80
C PHE A 658 9.97 15.45 -4.68
N ARG A 659 10.67 15.38 -5.81
CA ARG A 659 11.97 14.72 -5.94
C ARG A 659 13.04 15.71 -6.38
N PHE A 660 14.15 15.76 -5.65
CA PHE A 660 15.34 16.52 -5.99
C PHE A 660 16.52 15.58 -6.23
N GLY A 661 17.37 15.88 -7.19
CA GLY A 661 18.56 15.11 -7.49
C GLY A 661 19.75 16.02 -7.72
N TRP A 662 20.93 15.54 -7.34
CA TRP A 662 22.19 16.17 -7.70
C TRP A 662 23.25 15.10 -7.99
N GLY A 663 24.22 15.44 -8.83
CA GLY A 663 25.32 14.55 -9.15
C GLY A 663 26.58 15.27 -9.61
N LEU A 664 27.70 14.60 -9.40
CA LEU A 664 29.01 15.00 -9.86
C LEU A 664 29.56 13.88 -10.74
N GLY A 665 29.90 14.22 -11.98
CA GLY A 665 30.50 13.32 -12.95
C GLY A 665 31.92 13.73 -13.29
N TRP A 666 32.77 12.74 -13.53
CA TRP A 666 34.03 12.89 -14.25
C TRP A 666 34.00 11.95 -15.44
N HIS A 667 34.29 12.49 -16.62
CA HIS A 667 34.38 11.76 -17.86
C HIS A 667 35.77 11.97 -18.47
N ASN A 668 36.33 10.92 -19.06
CA ASN A 668 37.58 10.97 -19.78
C ASN A 668 37.49 10.13 -21.06
N GLN A 669 37.77 10.74 -22.20
CA GLN A 669 37.76 10.08 -23.49
C GLN A 669 38.72 10.78 -24.48
N PRO A 670 39.36 10.04 -25.40
CA PRO A 670 40.08 10.65 -26.51
C PRO A 670 39.13 11.19 -27.60
N TYR A 671 39.41 12.39 -28.09
CA TYR A 671 38.79 13.00 -29.29
C TYR A 671 39.90 13.50 -30.21
N ASP A 672 39.85 13.18 -31.51
CA ASP A 672 40.88 13.55 -32.49
C ASP A 672 42.31 13.16 -32.02
N GLY A 673 42.43 12.03 -31.31
CA GLY A 673 43.68 11.52 -30.74
C GLY A 673 44.22 12.28 -29.52
N ARG A 674 43.51 13.29 -29.01
CA ARG A 674 43.84 14.03 -27.78
C ARG A 674 42.89 13.67 -26.66
N ARG A 675 43.41 13.58 -25.45
CA ARG A 675 42.63 13.18 -24.29
C ARG A 675 41.92 14.38 -23.69
N GLU A 676 40.60 14.26 -23.56
CA GLU A 676 39.76 15.24 -22.90
C GLU A 676 39.21 14.67 -21.59
N HIS A 677 39.17 15.53 -20.58
CA HIS A 677 38.45 15.26 -19.34
C HIS A 677 37.38 16.33 -19.09
N ARG A 678 36.21 15.91 -18.66
CA ARG A 678 35.05 16.77 -18.38
C ARG A 678 34.54 16.47 -16.97
N PHE A 679 34.41 17.51 -16.16
CA PHE A 679 33.69 17.46 -14.89
C PHE A 679 32.30 18.01 -15.09
N VAL A 680 31.29 17.34 -14.54
CA VAL A 680 29.88 17.67 -14.72
C VAL A 680 29.20 17.79 -13.37
N LEU A 681 28.42 18.84 -13.18
CA LEU A 681 27.43 18.97 -12.12
C LEU A 681 26.04 18.89 -12.75
N ASP A 682 25.21 18.00 -12.23
CA ASP A 682 23.79 17.93 -12.59
C ASP A 682 22.91 18.23 -11.38
N LEU A 683 21.79 18.90 -11.65
CA LEU A 683 20.73 19.17 -10.70
C LEU A 683 19.39 18.88 -11.37
N THR A 684 18.52 18.16 -10.69
CA THR A 684 17.18 17.83 -11.18
C THR A 684 16.14 18.10 -10.12
N MET A 685 14.98 18.58 -10.52
CA MET A 685 13.81 18.70 -9.66
C MET A 685 12.57 18.27 -10.43
N HIS A 686 11.77 17.42 -9.81
CA HIS A 686 10.53 16.90 -10.36
C HIS A 686 9.38 17.12 -9.35
N TRP A 687 8.23 17.51 -9.88
CA TRP A 687 6.95 17.58 -9.18
C TRP A 687 5.84 16.87 -9.96
N GLY A 688 5.05 16.04 -9.27
CA GLY A 688 3.74 15.61 -9.76
C GLY A 688 3.53 14.10 -9.85
N GLU A 689 4.59 13.29 -9.97
CA GLU A 689 4.50 11.80 -9.94
C GLU A 689 4.60 11.21 -8.53
#